data_AF-A0A1E3Q8A4-F1
#
_entry.id   AF-A0A1E3Q8A4-F1
#
_cell.length_a   1.000
_cell.length_b   1.000
_cell.length_c   1.000
_cell.angle_alpha   90.00
_cell.angle_beta   90.00
_cell.angle_gamma   90.00
#
_symmetry.space_group_name_H-M   'P 1'
#
loop_
_entity.id
_entity.type
_entity.pdbx_description
1 polymer ?
#
loop_
_entity_poly.entity_id
_entity_poly.type
_entity_poly.pdbx_seq_one_letter_code
_entity_poly.pdbx_strand_id
1 'polypeptide(L)'
;MRNKFRPKHQRLILQCYPGGRSQEKHPNTSELSYLLYYVSTRRTKLQKVGRFLERKVRSDVWRGRAGNVQVTLDISKALIDRCPSDLNVFADFIISILMTVLNSNDLALCQYTDATFMAFCEHHDGGLLADDKEFVRKFVELLKLYMKVGERTKTTNDLGWVLVSLKAAKSIAASEAISTSNGQSRVQIDIIAPVILQQMYSDTEDDLLILDARATALESSSNEATTRTPRTSTGTIRPHHTDEVEDDSECGSPQHEASVLALQALRKLFDAIHDNGVSQIRYASIAVVHFIIDHPKNETWATNMIDLMARWTPVQLRFVIMRSLLEVTASLAINETSKHLVVTRLISSLLSSSVNLVGLSVLDVLHVLFSQILSHLHQQAKGVKDEDGTRKILLDKLALAIADLATHTYYSDQISDMVTEILVRLRPITDEEHHENANGNGTATLRTMREISEPPSTVGSYANLDKYIRKGKSQKNISHKPALVIGLKVVKEILTVANTVESGVTRNIVPLQAWNQTEWAITEKDAGVHIAYVDALLTYFDLEIGKDPEVFDVKKHSSSRSGFLARLHLALYDYCLELSNKQEDFEIINVILLTVVDRLGLYGILRGLPMVLQLQDTIHTVILDGHTTGGRPEKSKLPARNLISLDTIILMYISAVAKKLGIPDLEGVVEAEIAKRKAGTEWDESITNPPKPLSVSSKKTKAVVTKGNLHLAESSDNSEDEEETSSTAVVGTKTALAHVDRSVVKTYLQATTLKMPDEIKLELTAEWQRELIIRQGM
;
A
#
# COMPACT_ATOMS: atom_id res chain seq x y z
N MET A 1 -67.69 -14.15 32.44
CA MET A 1 -67.04 -14.07 33.78
C MET A 1 -65.50 -14.02 33.77
N ARG A 2 -64.78 -14.59 32.78
CA ARG A 2 -63.28 -14.60 32.74
C ARG A 2 -62.57 -13.23 32.68
N ASN A 3 -63.27 -12.13 32.34
CA ASN A 3 -62.66 -10.79 32.23
C ASN A 3 -62.60 -10.00 33.56
N LYS A 4 -63.32 -10.39 34.62
CA LYS A 4 -63.34 -9.66 35.89
C LYS A 4 -62.08 -9.86 36.76
N PHE A 5 -61.34 -10.95 36.55
CA PHE A 5 -60.12 -11.29 37.31
C PHE A 5 -58.81 -11.09 36.53
N ARG A 6 -58.86 -10.48 35.34
CA ARG A 6 -57.66 -10.23 34.53
C ARG A 6 -56.96 -8.94 34.93
N PRO A 7 -55.64 -8.94 35.14
CA PRO A 7 -54.86 -7.72 35.35
C PRO A 7 -55.09 -6.69 34.24
N LYS A 8 -55.11 -5.40 34.60
CA LYS A 8 -55.42 -4.30 33.67
C LYS A 8 -54.60 -4.37 32.36
N HIS A 9 -53.28 -4.58 32.45
CA HIS A 9 -52.41 -4.68 31.28
C HIS A 9 -52.82 -5.79 30.29
N GLN A 10 -53.24 -6.96 30.78
CA GLN A 10 -53.67 -8.06 29.91
C GLN A 10 -54.95 -7.74 29.17
N ARG A 11 -55.89 -7.04 29.83
CA ARG A 11 -57.13 -6.61 29.20
C ARG A 11 -56.86 -5.63 28.07
N LEU A 12 -56.03 -4.61 28.31
CA LEU A 12 -55.66 -3.61 27.30
C LEU A 12 -54.97 -4.26 26.08
N ILE A 13 -54.02 -5.16 26.32
CA ILE A 13 -53.35 -5.88 25.24
C ILE A 13 -54.37 -6.67 24.41
N LEU A 14 -55.26 -7.43 25.05
CA LEU A 14 -56.24 -8.25 24.33
C LEU A 14 -57.29 -7.43 23.56
N GLN A 15 -57.60 -6.22 24.00
CA GLN A 15 -58.48 -5.29 23.27
C GLN A 15 -57.86 -4.81 21.95
N CYS A 16 -56.53 -4.84 21.84
CA CYS A 16 -55.84 -4.50 20.60
C CYS A 16 -56.02 -5.57 19.50
N TYR A 17 -56.45 -6.79 19.81
CA TYR A 17 -56.55 -7.88 18.84
C TYR A 17 -57.95 -7.92 18.19
N PRO A 18 -58.05 -7.79 16.86
CA PRO A 18 -59.31 -7.95 16.16
C PRO A 18 -59.88 -9.37 16.28
N GLY A 19 -61.21 -9.46 16.28
CA GLY A 19 -61.94 -10.73 16.20
C GLY A 19 -61.66 -11.50 14.90
N GLY A 20 -62.13 -12.75 14.83
CA GLY A 20 -62.02 -13.58 13.62
C GLY A 20 -60.72 -14.38 13.47
N ARG A 21 -60.61 -15.15 12.38
CA ARG A 21 -59.45 -16.02 12.05
C ARG A 21 -58.71 -15.59 10.76
N SER A 22 -58.84 -14.32 10.35
CA SER A 22 -58.09 -13.79 9.20
C SER A 22 -56.59 -14.03 9.35
N GLN A 23 -55.92 -14.37 8.24
CA GLN A 23 -54.46 -14.53 8.16
C GLN A 23 -53.75 -13.18 8.26
N GLU A 24 -54.36 -12.12 7.73
CA GLU A 24 -53.88 -10.74 7.86
C GLU A 24 -54.70 -9.95 8.87
N LYS A 25 -54.03 -9.34 9.86
CA LYS A 25 -54.67 -8.49 10.88
C LYS A 25 -53.73 -7.41 11.37
N HIS A 26 -54.31 -6.24 11.64
CA HIS A 26 -53.65 -5.11 12.30
C HIS A 26 -54.29 -4.80 13.65
N PRO A 27 -53.56 -4.20 14.61
CA PRO A 27 -54.11 -3.84 15.90
C PRO A 27 -55.22 -2.79 15.78
N ASN A 28 -56.22 -2.87 16.66
CA ASN A 28 -57.24 -1.84 16.78
C ASN A 28 -56.59 -0.50 17.19
N THR A 29 -56.63 0.51 16.32
CA THR A 29 -55.85 1.76 16.44
C THR A 29 -56.14 2.58 17.69
N SER A 30 -57.41 2.69 18.10
CA SER A 30 -57.81 3.40 19.33
C SER A 30 -57.30 2.70 20.60
N GLU A 31 -57.43 1.37 20.65
CA GLU A 31 -56.98 0.55 21.78
C GLU A 31 -55.45 0.51 21.87
N LEU A 32 -54.76 0.44 20.72
CA LEU A 32 -53.31 0.52 20.64
C LEU A 32 -52.82 1.87 21.18
N SER A 33 -53.41 2.98 20.74
CA SER A 33 -53.06 4.32 21.21
C SER A 33 -53.22 4.45 22.73
N TYR A 34 -54.28 3.87 23.29
CA TYR A 34 -54.49 3.86 24.73
C TYR A 34 -53.51 2.93 25.47
N LEU A 35 -53.14 1.78 24.89
CA LEU A 35 -52.09 0.91 25.42
C LEU A 35 -50.74 1.63 25.46
N LEU A 36 -50.39 2.35 24.39
CA LEU A 36 -49.17 3.16 24.28
C LEU A 36 -49.13 4.27 25.33
N TYR A 37 -50.24 4.99 25.53
CA TYR A 37 -50.38 5.95 26.63
C TYR A 37 -50.26 5.27 28.00
N TYR A 38 -50.86 4.09 28.18
CA TYR A 38 -50.80 3.37 29.43
C TYR A 38 -49.38 2.97 29.81
N VAL A 39 -48.56 2.50 28.86
CA VAL A 39 -47.17 2.10 29.12
C VAL A 39 -46.23 3.29 29.31
N SER A 40 -46.44 4.39 28.59
CA SER A 40 -45.56 5.57 28.67
C SER A 40 -45.59 6.25 30.05
N THR A 41 -46.66 6.03 30.83
CA THR A 41 -46.74 6.62 32.19
C THR A 41 -45.81 5.98 33.22
N ARG A 42 -45.39 4.71 33.08
CA ARG A 42 -44.51 4.03 34.05
C ARG A 42 -43.72 2.88 33.43
N ARG A 43 -42.39 2.90 33.60
CA ARG A 43 -41.42 1.87 33.17
C ARG A 43 -41.79 0.43 33.56
N THR A 44 -42.29 0.20 34.78
CA THR A 44 -42.69 -1.14 35.27
C THR A 44 -43.87 -1.75 34.50
N LYS A 45 -44.65 -0.94 33.78
CA LYS A 45 -45.75 -1.43 32.93
C LYS A 45 -45.21 -2.05 31.65
N LEU A 46 -44.12 -1.51 31.08
CA LEU A 46 -43.48 -2.06 29.89
C LEU A 46 -43.03 -3.50 30.11
N GLN A 47 -42.40 -3.80 31.26
CA GLN A 47 -42.00 -5.18 31.61
C GLN A 47 -43.21 -6.14 31.66
N LYS A 48 -44.32 -5.71 32.25
CA LYS A 48 -45.54 -6.53 32.34
C LYS A 48 -46.19 -6.76 30.97
N VAL A 49 -46.17 -5.73 30.11
CA VAL A 49 -46.70 -5.81 28.75
C VAL A 49 -45.82 -6.73 27.89
N GLY A 50 -44.51 -6.51 27.85
CA GLY A 50 -43.55 -7.34 27.11
C GLY A 50 -43.64 -8.82 27.48
N ARG A 51 -43.62 -9.14 28.78
CA ARG A 51 -43.76 -10.53 29.28
C ARG A 51 -45.10 -11.18 28.92
N PHE A 52 -46.17 -10.40 28.76
CA PHE A 52 -47.44 -10.94 28.31
C PHE A 52 -47.45 -11.18 26.80
N LEU A 53 -46.90 -10.25 26.01
CA LEU A 53 -46.76 -10.40 24.56
C LEU A 53 -45.89 -11.60 24.19
N GLU A 54 -44.77 -11.81 24.89
CA GLU A 54 -43.87 -12.95 24.69
C GLU A 54 -44.60 -14.30 24.89
N ARG A 55 -45.35 -14.46 25.99
CA ARG A 55 -46.15 -15.67 26.22
C ARG A 55 -47.27 -15.83 25.21
N LYS A 56 -47.84 -14.72 24.76
CA LYS A 56 -48.95 -14.70 23.81
C LYS A 56 -48.49 -15.10 22.42
N VAL A 57 -47.38 -14.55 21.90
CA VAL A 57 -46.86 -14.90 20.58
C VAL A 57 -46.49 -16.37 20.51
N ARG A 58 -45.84 -16.92 21.54
CA ARG A 58 -45.53 -18.37 21.62
C ARG A 58 -46.79 -19.22 21.50
N SER A 59 -47.87 -18.79 22.15
CA SER A 59 -49.16 -19.47 22.12
C SER A 59 -49.95 -19.26 20.82
N ASP A 60 -49.69 -18.17 20.09
CA ASP A 60 -50.30 -17.85 18.80
C ASP A 60 -49.59 -18.57 17.65
N VAL A 61 -48.25 -18.61 17.67
CA VAL A 61 -47.41 -19.39 16.74
C VAL A 61 -47.72 -20.89 16.88
N TRP A 62 -47.72 -21.44 18.10
CA TRP A 62 -48.04 -22.86 18.33
C TRP A 62 -49.45 -23.25 17.83
N ARG A 63 -50.40 -22.30 17.80
CA ARG A 63 -51.77 -22.53 17.30
C ARG A 63 -51.96 -22.15 15.83
N GLY A 64 -50.90 -21.77 15.11
CA GLY A 64 -51.00 -21.35 13.71
C GLY A 64 -51.86 -20.10 13.49
N ARG A 65 -51.89 -19.16 14.44
CA ARG A 65 -52.71 -17.94 14.36
C ARG A 65 -51.92 -16.76 13.78
N ALA A 66 -51.55 -16.86 12.50
CA ALA A 66 -50.69 -15.90 11.79
C ALA A 66 -51.11 -14.42 11.99
N GLY A 67 -52.38 -14.07 11.77
CA GLY A 67 -52.84 -12.68 11.97
C GLY A 67 -52.70 -12.18 13.42
N ASN A 68 -52.81 -13.06 14.43
CA ASN A 68 -52.54 -12.64 15.81
C ASN A 68 -51.03 -12.43 16.06
N VAL A 69 -50.17 -13.16 15.34
CA VAL A 69 -48.72 -12.97 15.41
C VAL A 69 -48.35 -11.60 14.81
N GLN A 70 -48.90 -11.25 13.64
CA GLN A 70 -48.73 -9.93 13.01
C GLN A 70 -49.14 -8.79 13.95
N VAL A 71 -50.33 -8.87 14.56
CA VAL A 71 -50.77 -7.87 15.57
C VAL A 71 -49.79 -7.75 16.73
N THR A 72 -49.17 -8.86 17.15
CA THR A 72 -48.17 -8.84 18.23
C THR A 72 -46.88 -8.14 17.80
N LEU A 73 -46.45 -8.32 16.56
CA LEU A 73 -45.31 -7.62 15.97
C LEU A 73 -45.61 -6.12 15.81
N ASP A 74 -46.80 -5.75 15.31
CA ASP A 74 -47.24 -4.35 15.20
C ASP A 74 -47.26 -3.64 16.56
N ILE A 75 -47.80 -4.31 17.60
CA ILE A 75 -47.76 -3.78 18.97
C ILE A 75 -46.30 -3.63 19.43
N SER A 76 -45.44 -4.60 19.13
CA SER A 76 -44.03 -4.58 19.53
C SER A 76 -43.27 -3.42 18.88
N LYS A 77 -43.44 -3.22 17.57
CA LYS A 77 -42.91 -2.06 16.84
C LYS A 77 -43.42 -0.75 17.43
N ALA A 78 -44.73 -0.62 17.63
CA ALA A 78 -45.32 0.60 18.18
C ALA A 78 -44.82 0.92 19.61
N LEU A 79 -44.50 -0.10 20.41
CA LEU A 79 -43.89 0.08 21.73
C LEU A 79 -42.45 0.61 21.63
N ILE A 80 -41.68 0.10 20.68
CA ILE A 80 -40.31 0.55 20.40
C ILE A 80 -40.32 2.03 19.97
N ASP A 81 -41.11 2.37 18.94
CA ASP A 81 -41.20 3.73 18.38
C ASP A 81 -41.66 4.76 19.43
N ARG A 82 -42.55 4.35 20.36
CA ARG A 82 -43.12 5.25 21.36
C ARG A 82 -42.26 5.41 22.61
N CYS A 83 -41.45 4.40 22.95
CA CYS A 83 -40.68 4.35 24.19
C CYS A 83 -39.19 4.04 23.95
N PRO A 84 -38.48 4.77 23.07
CA PRO A 84 -37.10 4.44 22.70
C PRO A 84 -36.14 4.52 23.90
N SER A 85 -36.28 5.54 24.75
CA SER A 85 -35.44 5.72 25.96
C SER A 85 -35.57 4.60 27.00
N ASP A 86 -36.65 3.81 26.92
CA ASP A 86 -36.91 2.68 27.82
C ASP A 86 -36.72 1.32 27.12
N LEU A 87 -36.20 1.28 25.88
CA LEU A 87 -36.06 0.05 25.10
C LEU A 87 -35.34 -1.06 25.86
N ASN A 88 -34.25 -0.70 26.56
CA ASN A 88 -33.44 -1.63 27.33
C ASN A 88 -34.22 -2.39 28.43
N VAL A 89 -35.39 -1.90 28.85
CA VAL A 89 -36.26 -2.54 29.85
C VAL A 89 -36.98 -3.76 29.32
N PHE A 90 -37.31 -3.74 28.02
CA PHE A 90 -38.18 -4.72 27.40
C PHE A 90 -37.56 -5.38 26.16
N ALA A 91 -36.33 -5.01 25.80
CA ALA A 91 -35.56 -5.55 24.69
C ALA A 91 -35.47 -7.10 24.72
N ASP A 92 -35.24 -7.71 25.89
CA ASP A 92 -35.18 -9.18 26.04
C ASP A 92 -36.48 -9.88 25.58
N PHE A 93 -37.63 -9.26 25.85
CA PHE A 93 -38.92 -9.77 25.40
C PHE A 93 -39.09 -9.63 23.89
N ILE A 94 -38.62 -8.53 23.30
CA ILE A 94 -38.66 -8.30 21.85
C ILE A 94 -37.81 -9.33 21.12
N ILE A 95 -36.57 -9.56 21.58
CA ILE A 95 -35.68 -10.59 21.02
C ILE A 95 -36.36 -11.97 21.08
N SER A 96 -36.94 -12.32 22.23
CA SER A 96 -37.65 -13.59 22.40
C SER A 96 -38.88 -13.73 21.49
N ILE A 97 -39.62 -12.64 21.25
CA ILE A 97 -40.74 -12.60 20.31
C ILE A 97 -40.24 -12.87 18.89
N LEU A 98 -39.22 -12.13 18.43
CA LEU A 98 -38.64 -12.28 17.09
C LEU A 98 -38.10 -13.71 16.88
N MET A 99 -37.33 -14.24 17.83
CA MET A 99 -36.84 -15.63 17.78
C MET A 99 -37.98 -16.64 17.67
N THR A 100 -39.08 -16.43 18.39
CA THR A 100 -40.24 -17.33 18.34
C THR A 100 -40.90 -17.32 16.96
N VAL A 101 -40.98 -16.15 16.31
CA VAL A 101 -41.55 -16.02 14.96
C VAL A 101 -40.61 -16.60 13.91
N LEU A 102 -39.32 -16.32 13.96
CA LEU A 102 -38.35 -16.87 13.00
C LEU A 102 -38.28 -18.41 13.04
N ASN A 103 -38.42 -19.00 14.23
CA ASN A 103 -38.48 -20.46 14.37
C ASN A 103 -39.79 -21.11 13.87
N SER A 104 -40.80 -20.30 13.50
CA SER A 104 -42.03 -20.83 12.88
C SER A 104 -41.82 -21.35 11.46
N ASN A 105 -40.73 -20.92 10.79
CA ASN A 105 -40.43 -21.23 9.39
C ASN A 105 -41.55 -20.84 8.39
N ASP A 106 -42.34 -19.83 8.73
CA ASP A 106 -43.32 -19.22 7.82
C ASP A 106 -42.73 -17.94 7.20
N LEU A 107 -42.54 -17.95 5.87
CA LEU A 107 -41.90 -16.84 5.14
C LEU A 107 -42.64 -15.52 5.35
N ALA A 108 -43.98 -15.52 5.27
CA ALA A 108 -44.78 -14.30 5.38
C ALA A 108 -44.65 -13.71 6.80
N LEU A 109 -44.63 -14.56 7.83
CA LEU A 109 -44.40 -14.11 9.20
C LEU A 109 -42.96 -13.64 9.42
N CYS A 110 -41.97 -14.28 8.81
CA CYS A 110 -40.58 -13.86 8.88
C CYS A 110 -40.36 -12.50 8.21
N GLN A 111 -40.94 -12.27 7.02
CA GLN A 111 -40.95 -10.97 6.36
C GLN A 111 -41.62 -9.89 7.21
N TYR A 112 -42.69 -10.24 7.92
CA TYR A 112 -43.34 -9.30 8.83
C TYR A 112 -42.47 -8.89 10.04
N THR A 113 -41.43 -9.67 10.37
CA THR A 113 -40.49 -9.27 11.42
C THR A 113 -39.59 -8.10 11.01
N ASP A 114 -39.38 -7.86 9.71
CA ASP A 114 -38.47 -6.84 9.17
C ASP A 114 -38.70 -5.48 9.82
N ALA A 115 -39.95 -4.99 9.83
CA ALA A 115 -40.30 -3.67 10.35
C ALA A 115 -40.10 -3.54 11.87
N THR A 116 -40.28 -4.64 12.62
CA THR A 116 -40.08 -4.66 14.07
C THR A 116 -38.60 -4.70 14.42
N PHE A 117 -37.82 -5.51 13.68
CA PHE A 117 -36.39 -5.61 13.90
C PHE A 117 -35.63 -4.35 13.45
N MET A 118 -36.06 -3.72 12.35
CA MET A 118 -35.54 -2.43 11.90
C MET A 118 -35.74 -1.35 12.98
N ALA A 119 -36.96 -1.19 13.48
CA ALA A 119 -37.25 -0.24 14.57
C ALA A 119 -36.45 -0.56 15.85
N PHE A 120 -36.27 -1.85 16.16
CA PHE A 120 -35.41 -2.28 17.26
C PHE A 120 -33.96 -1.81 17.09
N CYS A 121 -33.37 -2.05 15.91
CA CYS A 121 -32.00 -1.66 15.59
C CYS A 121 -31.80 -0.14 15.55
N GLU A 122 -32.78 0.62 15.05
CA GLU A 122 -32.73 2.09 14.99
C GLU A 122 -32.64 2.74 16.38
N HIS A 123 -33.27 2.14 17.38
CA HIS A 123 -33.32 2.68 18.74
C HIS A 123 -32.43 1.94 19.75
N HIS A 124 -31.68 0.91 19.33
CA HIS A 124 -30.80 0.18 20.23
C HIS A 124 -29.44 0.88 20.37
N ASP A 125 -29.19 1.39 21.58
CA ASP A 125 -28.00 2.15 21.97
C ASP A 125 -26.75 1.29 22.29
N GLY A 126 -26.87 -0.04 22.19
CA GLY A 126 -25.78 -0.97 22.55
C GLY A 126 -25.46 -1.06 24.04
N GLY A 127 -26.15 -0.33 24.92
CA GLY A 127 -25.86 -0.31 26.36
C GLY A 127 -25.99 -1.70 27.01
N LEU A 128 -27.01 -2.48 26.60
CA LEU A 128 -27.18 -3.86 27.08
C LEU A 128 -26.09 -4.82 26.58
N LEU A 129 -25.41 -4.49 25.47
CA LEU A 129 -24.33 -5.33 24.94
C LEU A 129 -23.04 -5.22 25.75
N ALA A 130 -22.90 -4.16 26.55
CA ALA A 130 -21.74 -3.95 27.41
C ALA A 130 -21.84 -4.75 28.71
N ASP A 131 -23.01 -4.73 29.36
CA ASP A 131 -23.15 -5.14 30.76
C ASP A 131 -23.88 -6.48 30.97
N ASP A 132 -24.73 -6.91 30.04
CA ASP A 132 -25.58 -8.10 30.21
C ASP A 132 -25.18 -9.26 29.29
N LYS A 133 -24.43 -10.21 29.85
CA LYS A 133 -23.97 -11.42 29.12
C LYS A 133 -25.12 -12.31 28.65
N GLU A 134 -26.24 -12.38 29.37
CA GLU A 134 -27.38 -13.21 28.97
C GLU A 134 -28.09 -12.58 27.77
N PHE A 135 -28.30 -11.26 27.82
CA PHE A 135 -28.85 -10.50 26.71
C PHE A 135 -27.97 -10.62 25.46
N VAL A 136 -26.65 -10.42 25.60
CA VAL A 136 -25.68 -10.59 24.49
C VAL A 136 -25.82 -11.97 23.85
N ARG A 137 -25.91 -13.04 24.66
CA ARG A 137 -26.07 -14.41 24.14
C ARG A 137 -27.34 -14.56 23.31
N LYS A 138 -28.47 -14.05 23.79
CA LYS A 138 -29.77 -14.12 23.08
C LYS A 138 -29.77 -13.25 21.82
N PHE A 139 -29.14 -12.08 21.87
CA PHE A 139 -29.02 -11.19 20.72
C PHE A 139 -28.17 -11.82 19.60
N VAL A 140 -27.01 -12.38 19.95
CA VAL A 140 -26.17 -13.13 19.00
C VAL A 140 -26.92 -14.35 18.43
N GLU A 141 -27.70 -15.05 19.23
CA GLU A 141 -28.56 -16.16 18.77
C GLU A 141 -29.63 -15.69 17.78
N LEU A 142 -30.26 -14.54 18.03
CA LEU A 142 -31.22 -13.91 17.11
C LEU A 142 -30.56 -13.56 15.76
N LEU A 143 -29.38 -12.94 15.77
CA LEU A 143 -28.65 -12.60 14.54
C LEU A 143 -28.31 -13.86 13.73
N LYS A 144 -27.79 -14.90 14.39
CA LYS A 144 -27.53 -16.20 13.74
C LYS A 144 -28.78 -16.81 13.15
N LEU A 145 -29.94 -16.66 13.82
CA LEU A 145 -31.20 -17.17 13.31
C LEU A 145 -31.64 -16.43 12.04
N TYR A 146 -31.53 -15.09 12.01
CA TYR A 146 -31.77 -14.30 10.81
C TYR A 146 -30.85 -14.70 9.64
N MET A 147 -29.56 -14.89 9.89
CA MET A 147 -28.61 -15.27 8.84
C MET A 147 -28.89 -16.70 8.33
N LYS A 148 -29.14 -17.65 9.25
CA LYS A 148 -29.49 -19.03 8.92
C LYS A 148 -30.78 -19.13 8.11
N VAL A 149 -31.70 -18.18 8.21
CA VAL A 149 -32.91 -18.16 7.39
C VAL A 149 -32.56 -17.96 5.91
N GLY A 150 -31.57 -17.11 5.60
CA GLY A 150 -31.10 -16.86 4.24
C GLY A 150 -30.20 -17.95 3.65
N GLU A 151 -29.57 -18.80 4.47
CA GLU A 151 -28.69 -19.89 4.00
C GLU A 151 -29.43 -21.11 3.43
N ARG A 152 -30.76 -21.21 3.61
CA ARG A 152 -31.55 -22.44 3.38
C ARG A 152 -31.77 -22.80 1.91
N THR A 153 -31.12 -22.13 0.97
CA THR A 153 -31.66 -21.92 -0.38
C THR A 153 -30.72 -22.40 -1.49
N LYS A 154 -31.01 -23.60 -2.02
CA LYS A 154 -30.47 -24.14 -3.29
C LYS A 154 -31.61 -24.44 -4.31
N THR A 155 -32.83 -23.91 -4.12
CA THR A 155 -34.00 -24.24 -4.94
C THR A 155 -34.97 -23.06 -5.15
N THR A 156 -34.92 -22.42 -6.33
CA THR A 156 -35.94 -21.68 -7.12
C THR A 156 -37.05 -20.79 -6.51
N ASN A 157 -37.44 -20.88 -5.23
CA ASN A 157 -38.33 -19.95 -4.50
C ASN A 157 -37.59 -19.19 -3.38
N ASP A 158 -36.30 -18.95 -3.60
CA ASP A 158 -35.28 -18.68 -2.59
C ASP A 158 -35.15 -17.21 -2.18
N LEU A 159 -35.54 -16.28 -3.05
CA LEU A 159 -35.21 -14.86 -2.88
C LEU A 159 -35.89 -14.23 -1.65
N GLY A 160 -37.13 -14.60 -1.36
CA GLY A 160 -37.86 -14.02 -0.22
C GLY A 160 -37.15 -14.26 1.12
N TRP A 161 -36.53 -15.42 1.29
CA TRP A 161 -35.76 -15.77 2.49
C TRP A 161 -34.44 -15.01 2.58
N VAL A 162 -33.74 -14.87 1.44
CA VAL A 162 -32.53 -14.05 1.32
C VAL A 162 -32.82 -12.58 1.62
N LEU A 163 -33.95 -12.04 1.15
CA LEU A 163 -34.32 -10.66 1.42
C LEU A 163 -34.57 -10.41 2.92
N VAL A 164 -35.17 -11.37 3.65
CA VAL A 164 -35.33 -11.25 5.11
C VAL A 164 -33.98 -11.18 5.81
N SER A 165 -33.02 -12.05 5.46
CA SER A 165 -31.69 -12.02 6.07
C SER A 165 -30.93 -10.74 5.72
N LEU A 166 -30.98 -10.29 4.46
CA LEU A 166 -30.30 -9.07 4.01
C LEU A 166 -30.90 -7.80 4.62
N LYS A 167 -32.23 -7.70 4.77
CA LYS A 167 -32.86 -6.56 5.46
C LYS A 167 -32.50 -6.53 6.94
N ALA A 168 -32.44 -7.69 7.59
CA ALA A 168 -31.95 -7.79 8.96
C ALA A 168 -30.48 -7.35 9.06
N ALA A 169 -29.62 -7.82 8.14
CA ALA A 169 -28.21 -7.45 8.07
C ALA A 169 -28.03 -5.93 7.85
N LYS A 170 -28.82 -5.32 6.95
CA LYS A 170 -28.84 -3.86 6.73
C LYS A 170 -29.28 -3.10 7.97
N SER A 171 -30.30 -3.59 8.67
CA SER A 171 -30.84 -2.94 9.88
C SER A 171 -29.81 -2.91 11.01
N ILE A 172 -29.10 -4.03 11.24
CA ILE A 172 -28.05 -4.07 12.26
C ILE A 172 -26.80 -3.27 11.84
N ALA A 173 -26.44 -3.28 10.55
CA ALA A 173 -25.33 -2.47 10.03
C ALA A 173 -25.54 -0.96 10.22
N ALA A 174 -26.80 -0.52 10.20
CA ALA A 174 -27.19 0.88 10.45
C ALA A 174 -27.39 1.21 11.95
N SER A 175 -27.29 0.23 12.85
CA SER A 175 -27.54 0.42 14.29
C SER A 175 -26.27 0.89 15.00
N GLU A 176 -26.41 1.83 15.95
CA GLU A 176 -25.29 2.27 16.80
C GLU A 176 -24.70 1.11 17.62
N ALA A 177 -25.52 0.11 17.96
CA ALA A 177 -25.12 -1.08 18.71
C ALA A 177 -23.99 -1.90 18.03
N ILE A 178 -23.82 -1.79 16.71
CA ILE A 178 -22.74 -2.49 16.00
C ILE A 178 -21.36 -1.88 16.27
N SER A 179 -21.30 -0.61 16.69
CA SER A 179 -20.06 0.11 16.99
C SER A 179 -19.54 -0.10 18.42
N THR A 180 -20.26 -0.90 19.23
CA THR A 180 -19.94 -1.13 20.65
C THR A 180 -18.54 -1.72 20.85
N SER A 181 -17.71 -1.03 21.63
CA SER A 181 -16.26 -1.27 21.79
C SER A 181 -15.89 -2.52 22.61
N ASN A 182 -16.82 -3.17 23.30
CA ASN A 182 -16.58 -4.35 24.15
C ASN A 182 -16.39 -5.67 23.36
N GLY A 183 -15.85 -5.61 22.13
CA GLY A 183 -15.61 -6.78 21.27
C GLY A 183 -16.86 -7.39 20.63
N GLN A 184 -18.05 -6.85 20.92
CA GLN A 184 -19.30 -7.31 20.31
C GLN A 184 -19.44 -6.87 18.85
N SER A 185 -18.79 -5.76 18.47
CA SER A 185 -18.74 -5.31 17.07
C SER A 185 -18.21 -6.42 16.15
N ARG A 186 -17.08 -7.05 16.53
CA ARG A 186 -16.50 -8.17 15.80
C ARG A 186 -17.48 -9.33 15.65
N VAL A 187 -18.07 -9.78 16.74
CA VAL A 187 -18.98 -10.94 16.75
C VAL A 187 -20.18 -10.70 15.84
N GLN A 188 -20.76 -9.50 15.88
CA GLN A 188 -21.89 -9.14 15.03
C GLN A 188 -21.52 -9.11 13.54
N ILE A 189 -20.38 -8.49 13.21
CA ILE A 189 -19.90 -8.37 11.83
C ILE A 189 -19.52 -9.73 11.25
N ASP A 190 -18.82 -10.58 12.02
CA ASP A 190 -18.44 -11.94 11.63
C ASP A 190 -19.67 -12.83 11.31
N ILE A 191 -20.85 -12.50 11.85
CA ILE A 191 -22.10 -13.19 11.58
C ILE A 191 -22.75 -12.71 10.28
N ILE A 192 -22.81 -11.39 10.05
CA ILE A 192 -23.59 -10.82 8.92
C ILE A 192 -22.78 -10.66 7.63
N ALA A 193 -21.48 -10.38 7.73
CA ALA A 193 -20.63 -10.07 6.57
C ALA A 193 -20.56 -11.22 5.55
N PRO A 194 -20.45 -12.51 5.94
CA PRO A 194 -20.40 -13.60 4.97
C PRO A 194 -21.65 -13.68 4.08
N VAL A 195 -22.84 -13.50 4.67
CA VAL A 195 -24.12 -13.53 3.93
C VAL A 195 -24.24 -12.36 2.95
N ILE A 196 -23.83 -11.17 3.39
CA ILE A 196 -23.81 -9.96 2.54
C ILE A 196 -22.87 -10.19 1.35
N LEU A 197 -21.62 -10.59 1.63
CA LEU A 197 -20.58 -10.72 0.61
C LEU A 197 -20.88 -11.85 -0.38
N GLN A 198 -21.41 -12.97 0.09
CA GLN A 198 -21.81 -14.07 -0.78
C GLN A 198 -22.91 -13.69 -1.77
N GLN A 199 -23.81 -12.76 -1.43
CA GLN A 199 -24.86 -12.28 -2.35
C GLN A 199 -24.36 -11.25 -3.38
N MET A 200 -23.21 -10.63 -3.12
CA MET A 200 -22.61 -9.64 -4.01
C MET A 200 -21.49 -10.23 -4.87
N TYR A 201 -20.89 -11.33 -4.43
CA TYR A 201 -19.79 -11.96 -5.13
C TYR A 201 -20.27 -12.51 -6.47
N SER A 202 -19.62 -12.07 -7.53
CA SER A 202 -19.83 -12.51 -8.90
C SER A 202 -18.48 -12.81 -9.55
N ASP A 203 -18.45 -13.79 -10.44
CA ASP A 203 -17.23 -14.12 -11.20
C ASP A 203 -17.02 -13.18 -12.41
N THR A 204 -17.98 -12.30 -12.71
CA THR A 204 -17.93 -11.31 -13.81
C THR A 204 -17.31 -9.98 -13.37
N GLU A 205 -16.49 -9.39 -14.23
CA GLU A 205 -15.55 -8.30 -13.89
C GLU A 205 -16.22 -6.94 -13.60
N ASP A 206 -17.35 -6.61 -14.25
CA ASP A 206 -17.97 -5.27 -14.19
C ASP A 206 -19.24 -5.18 -13.34
N ASP A 207 -19.70 -6.30 -12.78
CA ASP A 207 -20.99 -6.36 -12.08
C ASP A 207 -21.05 -5.45 -10.86
N LEU A 208 -19.94 -5.31 -10.13
CA LEU A 208 -19.91 -4.58 -8.87
C LEU A 208 -20.07 -3.06 -9.05
N LEU A 209 -19.48 -2.49 -10.10
CA LEU A 209 -19.59 -1.05 -10.39
C LEU A 209 -20.99 -0.68 -10.90
N ILE A 210 -21.60 -1.55 -11.70
CA ILE A 210 -22.99 -1.41 -12.15
C ILE A 210 -23.95 -1.47 -10.95
N LEU A 211 -23.68 -2.40 -10.03
CA LEU A 211 -24.44 -2.55 -8.79
C LEU A 211 -24.38 -1.28 -7.92
N ASP A 212 -23.20 -0.66 -7.80
CA ASP A 212 -22.99 0.57 -7.03
C ASP A 212 -23.71 1.78 -7.64
N ALA A 213 -23.63 1.95 -8.96
CA ALA A 213 -24.35 3.01 -9.67
C ALA A 213 -25.87 2.94 -9.41
N ARG A 214 -26.43 1.72 -9.47
CA ARG A 214 -27.87 1.50 -9.22
C ARG A 214 -28.26 1.68 -7.75
N ALA A 215 -27.45 1.16 -6.82
CA ALA A 215 -27.70 1.34 -5.39
C ALA A 215 -27.72 2.83 -5.00
N THR A 216 -26.83 3.62 -5.59
CA THR A 216 -26.75 5.07 -5.40
C THR A 216 -27.97 5.80 -5.98
N ALA A 217 -28.45 5.42 -7.17
CA ALA A 217 -29.65 6.00 -7.78
C ALA A 217 -30.95 5.72 -6.99
N LEU A 218 -31.04 4.56 -6.35
CA LEU A 218 -32.19 4.21 -5.50
C LEU A 218 -32.22 5.03 -4.20
N GLU A 219 -31.05 5.37 -3.65
CA GLU A 219 -30.98 6.21 -2.45
C GLU A 219 -31.32 7.67 -2.75
N SER A 220 -30.83 8.23 -3.86
CA SER A 220 -31.16 9.60 -4.26
C SER A 220 -32.65 9.80 -4.51
N SER A 221 -33.31 8.86 -5.20
CA SER A 221 -34.76 8.90 -5.43
C SER A 221 -35.58 8.79 -4.14
N SER A 222 -35.13 8.00 -3.15
CA SER A 222 -35.80 7.90 -1.85
C SER A 222 -35.72 9.21 -1.04
N ASN A 223 -34.59 9.91 -1.12
CA ASN A 223 -34.40 11.21 -0.45
C ASN A 223 -35.25 12.32 -1.10
N GLU A 224 -35.41 12.31 -2.43
CA GLU A 224 -36.28 13.24 -3.16
C GLU A 224 -37.78 13.01 -2.90
N ALA A 225 -38.19 11.75 -2.74
CA ALA A 225 -39.57 11.41 -2.37
C ALA A 225 -39.93 11.93 -0.97
N THR A 226 -38.96 11.98 -0.06
CA THR A 226 -39.13 12.47 1.32
C THR A 226 -39.20 14.01 1.39
N THR A 227 -38.68 14.72 0.39
CA THR A 227 -38.74 16.21 0.30
C THR A 227 -39.95 16.75 -0.45
N ARG A 228 -40.73 15.90 -1.15
CA ARG A 228 -41.97 16.31 -1.81
C ARG A 228 -43.16 16.13 -0.87
N THR A 229 -43.58 17.23 -0.23
CA THR A 229 -44.89 17.31 0.45
C THR A 229 -46.01 16.84 -0.49
N PRO A 230 -46.94 15.99 -0.04
CA PRO A 230 -47.98 15.45 -0.91
C PRO A 230 -48.95 16.57 -1.31
N ARG A 231 -48.89 17.01 -2.57
CA ARG A 231 -49.93 17.83 -3.19
C ARG A 231 -51.15 16.94 -3.42
N THR A 232 -52.18 17.12 -2.60
CA THR A 232 -53.55 16.70 -2.90
C THR A 232 -53.96 17.28 -4.24
N SER A 233 -54.12 16.43 -5.25
CA SER A 233 -54.73 16.80 -6.52
C SER A 233 -55.97 15.95 -6.71
N THR A 234 -57.11 16.61 -6.56
CA THR A 234 -58.46 16.15 -6.90
C THR A 234 -58.54 15.70 -8.36
N GLY A 235 -59.29 14.63 -8.58
CA GLY A 235 -59.30 13.88 -9.84
C GLY A 235 -59.93 14.57 -11.04
N THR A 236 -59.50 14.06 -12.20
CA THR A 236 -60.26 14.06 -13.45
C THR A 236 -60.02 12.72 -14.14
N ILE A 237 -61.08 11.92 -14.22
CA ILE A 237 -61.19 10.71 -15.05
C ILE A 237 -61.27 11.15 -16.51
N ARG A 238 -60.45 10.59 -17.41
CA ARG A 238 -60.75 10.42 -18.85
C ARG A 238 -59.95 9.25 -19.46
N PRO A 239 -60.44 8.65 -20.57
CA PRO A 239 -60.47 7.19 -20.71
C PRO A 239 -59.45 6.60 -21.70
N HIS A 240 -59.16 5.33 -21.46
CA HIS A 240 -58.77 4.23 -22.36
C HIS A 240 -58.54 4.57 -23.84
N HIS A 241 -57.29 4.49 -24.30
CA HIS A 241 -56.94 3.98 -25.63
C HIS A 241 -55.66 3.17 -25.55
N THR A 242 -55.76 1.97 -26.10
CA THR A 242 -54.75 0.93 -26.29
C THR A 242 -53.70 1.40 -27.29
N ASP A 243 -52.45 1.46 -26.86
CA ASP A 243 -51.29 1.22 -27.71
C ASP A 243 -50.34 0.33 -26.90
N GLU A 244 -50.30 -0.94 -27.29
CA GLU A 244 -49.30 -1.91 -26.86
C GLU A 244 -47.95 -1.46 -27.43
N VAL A 245 -47.25 -0.63 -26.67
CA VAL A 245 -45.80 -0.52 -26.77
C VAL A 245 -45.26 -1.46 -25.70
N GLU A 246 -44.60 -2.52 -26.15
CA GLU A 246 -43.74 -3.35 -25.31
C GLU A 246 -42.66 -2.44 -24.72
N ASP A 247 -42.95 -1.88 -23.54
CA ASP A 247 -41.98 -1.28 -22.65
C ASP A 247 -41.25 -2.45 -21.99
N ASP A 248 -40.19 -2.90 -22.65
CA ASP A 248 -39.27 -3.90 -22.12
C ASP A 248 -38.79 -3.41 -20.75
N SER A 249 -39.32 -4.07 -19.72
CA SER A 249 -39.19 -3.72 -18.32
C SER A 249 -37.74 -3.51 -17.88
N GLU A 250 -37.38 -2.27 -17.54
CA GLU A 250 -36.22 -1.89 -16.70
C GLU A 250 -36.37 -2.37 -15.23
N CYS A 251 -37.20 -3.37 -14.95
CA CYS A 251 -37.29 -4.02 -13.65
C CYS A 251 -36.21 -5.11 -13.58
N GLY A 252 -34.98 -4.73 -13.23
CA GLY A 252 -33.86 -5.68 -13.13
C GLY A 252 -34.22 -6.90 -12.29
N SER A 253 -33.69 -8.07 -12.66
CA SER A 253 -34.18 -9.35 -12.14
C SER A 253 -34.20 -9.41 -10.60
N PRO A 254 -35.10 -10.21 -10.00
CA PRO A 254 -35.27 -10.26 -8.54
C PRO A 254 -33.96 -10.55 -7.77
N GLN A 255 -33.04 -11.31 -8.39
CA GLN A 255 -31.70 -11.57 -7.83
C GLN A 255 -30.84 -10.30 -7.73
N HIS A 256 -30.95 -9.38 -8.69
CA HIS A 256 -30.24 -8.10 -8.65
C HIS A 256 -30.75 -7.22 -7.51
N GLU A 257 -32.04 -7.27 -7.17
CA GLU A 257 -32.59 -6.52 -6.03
C GLU A 257 -31.95 -6.96 -4.71
N ALA A 258 -31.75 -8.28 -4.52
CA ALA A 258 -31.03 -8.79 -3.36
C ALA A 258 -29.56 -8.34 -3.34
N SER A 259 -28.84 -8.38 -4.47
CA SER A 259 -27.46 -7.90 -4.52
C SER A 259 -27.35 -6.40 -4.23
N VAL A 260 -28.30 -5.58 -4.72
CA VAL A 260 -28.36 -4.14 -4.40
C VAL A 260 -28.58 -3.91 -2.91
N LEU A 261 -29.49 -4.67 -2.29
CA LEU A 261 -29.75 -4.58 -0.87
C LEU A 261 -28.53 -5.02 -0.04
N ALA A 262 -27.81 -6.05 -0.48
CA ALA A 262 -26.57 -6.51 0.13
C ALA A 262 -25.48 -5.41 0.05
N LEU A 263 -25.32 -4.77 -1.11
CA LEU A 263 -24.39 -3.65 -1.27
C LEU A 263 -24.73 -2.47 -0.33
N GLN A 264 -26.01 -2.12 -0.21
CA GLN A 264 -26.46 -1.09 0.74
C GLN A 264 -26.17 -1.49 2.19
N ALA A 265 -26.33 -2.77 2.55
CA ALA A 265 -26.00 -3.28 3.87
C ALA A 265 -24.49 -3.16 4.15
N LEU A 266 -23.65 -3.57 3.19
CA LEU A 266 -22.20 -3.44 3.30
C LEU A 266 -21.78 -1.97 3.43
N ARG A 267 -22.34 -1.08 2.61
CA ARG A 267 -22.07 0.36 2.66
C ARG A 267 -22.36 0.94 4.04
N LYS A 268 -23.45 0.52 4.70
CA LYS A 268 -23.77 0.95 6.08
C LYS A 268 -22.72 0.52 7.11
N LEU A 269 -21.91 -0.50 6.85
CA LEU A 269 -20.77 -0.85 7.69
C LEU A 269 -19.59 0.13 7.58
N PHE A 270 -19.50 0.88 6.48
CA PHE A 270 -18.40 1.84 6.21
C PHE A 270 -18.83 3.31 6.37
N ASP A 271 -20.11 3.60 6.17
CA ASP A 271 -20.76 4.91 6.40
C ASP A 271 -20.93 5.23 7.90
N ALA A 272 -19.91 4.93 8.72
CA ALA A 272 -19.99 5.03 10.17
C ALA A 272 -20.04 6.51 10.60
N ILE A 273 -21.26 7.04 10.74
CA ILE A 273 -21.57 8.43 11.14
C ILE A 273 -21.30 8.67 12.65
N HIS A 274 -21.15 7.60 13.44
CA HIS A 274 -21.08 7.68 14.91
C HIS A 274 -19.63 7.80 15.44
N ASP A 275 -19.48 8.41 16.62
CA ASP A 275 -18.19 8.70 17.28
C ASP A 275 -17.31 7.45 17.53
N ASN A 276 -17.91 6.25 17.59
CA ASN A 276 -17.22 4.97 17.82
C ASN A 276 -17.04 4.10 16.55
N GLY A 277 -17.21 4.68 15.35
CA GLY A 277 -17.17 3.96 14.07
C GLY A 277 -15.85 3.24 13.73
N VAL A 278 -14.75 3.52 14.41
CA VAL A 278 -13.42 2.92 14.16
C VAL A 278 -13.46 1.40 14.27
N SER A 279 -14.10 0.86 15.33
CA SER A 279 -14.17 -0.60 15.55
C SER A 279 -15.00 -1.27 14.46
N GLN A 280 -16.12 -0.66 14.09
CA GLN A 280 -17.01 -1.13 13.04
C GLN A 280 -16.28 -1.21 11.69
N ILE A 281 -15.65 -0.11 11.25
CA ILE A 281 -14.89 -0.06 9.99
C ILE A 281 -13.77 -1.10 10.01
N ARG A 282 -13.03 -1.19 11.12
CA ARG A 282 -11.93 -2.15 11.24
C ARG A 282 -12.41 -3.59 11.04
N TYR A 283 -13.40 -4.03 11.82
CA TYR A 283 -13.87 -5.42 11.75
C TYR A 283 -14.58 -5.71 10.42
N ALA A 284 -15.28 -4.73 9.84
CA ALA A 284 -15.84 -4.85 8.50
C ALA A 284 -14.75 -5.02 7.45
N SER A 285 -13.68 -4.21 7.48
CA SER A 285 -12.53 -4.39 6.58
C SER A 285 -11.89 -5.76 6.72
N ILE A 286 -11.66 -6.23 7.96
CA ILE A 286 -11.09 -7.56 8.22
C ILE A 286 -11.97 -8.66 7.65
N ALA A 287 -13.29 -8.60 7.84
CA ALA A 287 -14.24 -9.58 7.31
C ALA A 287 -14.24 -9.62 5.76
N VAL A 288 -14.23 -8.46 5.10
CA VAL A 288 -14.14 -8.38 3.64
C VAL A 288 -12.82 -8.96 3.12
N VAL A 289 -11.70 -8.62 3.75
CA VAL A 289 -10.38 -9.12 3.34
C VAL A 289 -10.29 -10.64 3.52
N HIS A 290 -10.80 -11.19 4.62
CA HIS A 290 -10.86 -12.65 4.80
C HIS A 290 -11.72 -13.33 3.73
N PHE A 291 -12.87 -12.75 3.38
CA PHE A 291 -13.71 -13.26 2.30
C PHE A 291 -12.99 -13.27 0.95
N ILE A 292 -12.25 -12.20 0.62
CA ILE A 292 -11.43 -12.11 -0.60
C ILE A 292 -10.32 -13.17 -0.60
N ILE A 293 -9.65 -13.37 0.53
CA ILE A 293 -8.60 -14.40 0.68
C ILE A 293 -9.17 -15.80 0.40
N ASP A 294 -10.40 -16.07 0.83
CA ASP A 294 -11.09 -17.34 0.60
C ASP A 294 -11.62 -17.48 -0.84
N HIS A 295 -11.75 -16.37 -1.59
CA HIS A 295 -12.25 -16.32 -2.97
C HIS A 295 -11.29 -15.57 -3.93
N PRO A 296 -10.06 -16.05 -4.16
CA PRO A 296 -9.01 -15.29 -4.84
C PRO A 296 -9.16 -15.19 -6.37
N LYS A 297 -10.25 -15.69 -6.95
CA LYS A 297 -10.41 -15.83 -8.42
C LYS A 297 -10.64 -14.50 -9.13
N ASN A 298 -11.37 -13.58 -8.51
CA ASN A 298 -11.77 -12.31 -9.12
C ASN A 298 -10.96 -11.14 -8.51
N GLU A 299 -9.79 -10.86 -9.10
CA GLU A 299 -8.90 -9.79 -8.63
C GLU A 299 -9.52 -8.40 -8.85
N THR A 300 -10.24 -8.18 -9.95
CA THR A 300 -10.87 -6.89 -10.29
C THR A 300 -12.03 -6.58 -9.34
N TRP A 301 -12.85 -7.57 -8.99
CA TRP A 301 -13.87 -7.41 -7.96
C TRP A 301 -13.24 -7.04 -6.61
N ALA A 302 -12.13 -7.67 -6.25
CA ALA A 302 -11.46 -7.43 -4.98
C ALA A 302 -10.85 -6.03 -4.89
N THR A 303 -10.20 -5.54 -5.94
CA THR A 303 -9.64 -4.17 -5.99
C THR A 303 -10.75 -3.12 -6.02
N ASN A 304 -11.80 -3.32 -6.83
CA ASN A 304 -12.96 -2.43 -6.88
C ASN A 304 -13.68 -2.38 -5.52
N MET A 305 -13.79 -3.50 -4.81
CA MET A 305 -14.39 -3.56 -3.47
C MET A 305 -13.62 -2.70 -2.47
N ILE A 306 -12.29 -2.79 -2.44
CA ILE A 306 -11.46 -1.98 -1.54
C ILE A 306 -11.57 -0.49 -1.85
N ASP A 307 -11.61 -0.12 -3.12
CA ASP A 307 -11.81 1.28 -3.54
C ASP A 307 -13.20 1.81 -3.12
N LEU A 308 -14.26 1.03 -3.34
CA LEU A 308 -15.62 1.37 -2.88
C LEU A 308 -15.71 1.54 -1.36
N MET A 309 -15.15 0.60 -0.59
CA MET A 309 -15.09 0.70 0.87
C MET A 309 -14.37 1.99 1.32
N ALA A 310 -13.27 2.35 0.66
CA ALA A 310 -12.52 3.55 0.96
C ALA A 310 -13.28 4.84 0.60
N ARG A 311 -14.08 4.82 -0.47
CA ARG A 311 -14.96 5.94 -0.85
C ARG A 311 -16.13 6.11 0.10
N TRP A 312 -16.77 5.03 0.55
CA TRP A 312 -17.88 5.06 1.50
C TRP A 312 -17.43 5.50 2.90
N THR A 313 -16.19 5.20 3.27
CA THR A 313 -15.66 5.55 4.58
C THR A 313 -15.42 7.06 4.71
N PRO A 314 -15.86 7.70 5.82
CA PRO A 314 -15.55 9.11 6.10
C PRO A 314 -14.06 9.39 5.98
N VAL A 315 -13.70 10.53 5.35
CA VAL A 315 -12.30 10.88 5.02
C VAL A 315 -11.35 10.71 6.20
N GLN A 316 -11.79 11.09 7.39
CA GLN A 316 -11.00 11.05 8.63
C GLN A 316 -10.68 9.62 9.10
N LEU A 317 -11.44 8.61 8.68
CA LEU A 317 -11.33 7.23 9.13
C LEU A 317 -10.80 6.27 8.05
N ARG A 318 -10.52 6.75 6.83
CA ARG A 318 -10.07 5.91 5.71
C ARG A 318 -8.78 5.14 6.00
N PHE A 319 -7.88 5.73 6.79
CA PHE A 319 -6.63 5.07 7.21
C PHE A 319 -6.86 3.76 7.98
N VAL A 320 -8.05 3.57 8.59
CA VAL A 320 -8.42 2.35 9.31
C VAL A 320 -8.44 1.14 8.36
N ILE A 321 -8.84 1.33 7.09
CA ILE A 321 -8.85 0.25 6.09
C ILE A 321 -7.42 -0.24 5.83
N MET A 322 -6.49 0.68 5.61
CA MET A 322 -5.07 0.35 5.45
C MET A 322 -4.52 -0.36 6.69
N ARG A 323 -4.86 0.12 7.88
CA ARG A 323 -4.43 -0.52 9.14
C ARG A 323 -4.99 -1.94 9.27
N SER A 324 -6.24 -2.17 8.87
CA SER A 324 -6.87 -3.49 8.85
C SER A 324 -6.19 -4.44 7.86
N LEU A 325 -5.82 -3.96 6.66
CA LEU A 325 -5.07 -4.76 5.69
C LEU A 325 -3.72 -5.22 6.27
N LEU A 326 -2.95 -4.29 6.88
CA LEU A 326 -1.68 -4.61 7.52
C LEU A 326 -1.84 -5.56 8.71
N GLU A 327 -2.94 -5.43 9.46
CA GLU A 327 -3.26 -6.35 10.55
C GLU A 327 -3.50 -7.77 10.03
N VAL A 328 -4.27 -7.92 8.95
CA VAL A 328 -4.48 -9.22 8.31
C VAL A 328 -3.14 -9.78 7.83
N THR A 329 -2.29 -8.99 7.15
CA THR A 329 -0.94 -9.41 6.75
C THR A 329 -0.10 -9.89 7.93
N ALA A 330 -0.16 -9.20 9.07
CA ALA A 330 0.57 -9.59 10.29
C ALA A 330 0.01 -10.86 10.95
N SER A 331 -1.26 -11.20 10.72
CA SER A 331 -1.92 -12.40 11.25
C SER A 331 -1.67 -13.67 10.43
N LEU A 332 -1.35 -13.52 9.13
CA LEU A 332 -1.08 -14.62 8.22
C LEU A 332 0.27 -15.29 8.54
N ALA A 333 0.32 -16.61 8.39
CA ALA A 333 1.58 -17.32 8.53
C ALA A 333 2.48 -17.00 7.32
N ILE A 334 3.78 -16.81 7.56
CA ILE A 334 4.72 -16.33 6.54
C ILE A 334 4.89 -17.30 5.36
N ASN A 335 4.54 -18.59 5.54
CA ASN A 335 4.50 -19.60 4.47
C ASN A 335 3.27 -19.47 3.55
N GLU A 336 2.21 -18.76 3.95
CA GLU A 336 0.98 -18.57 3.16
C GLU A 336 1.16 -17.52 2.05
N THR A 337 2.15 -17.74 1.19
CA THR A 337 2.64 -16.79 0.17
C THR A 337 1.52 -16.29 -0.74
N SER A 338 0.59 -17.16 -1.15
CA SER A 338 -0.56 -16.78 -1.99
C SER A 338 -1.51 -15.81 -1.29
N LYS A 339 -1.73 -15.97 0.02
CA LYS A 339 -2.58 -15.06 0.80
C LYS A 339 -1.90 -13.71 0.99
N HIS A 340 -0.60 -13.72 1.28
CA HIS A 340 0.21 -12.49 1.33
C HIS A 340 0.15 -11.75 -0.01
N LEU A 341 0.18 -12.47 -1.13
CA LEU A 341 0.10 -11.88 -2.48
C LEU A 341 -1.24 -11.19 -2.71
N VAL A 342 -2.36 -11.83 -2.35
CA VAL A 342 -3.69 -11.23 -2.46
C VAL A 342 -3.77 -9.94 -1.63
N VAL A 343 -3.39 -9.98 -0.35
CA VAL A 343 -3.46 -8.78 0.51
C VAL A 343 -2.52 -7.67 0.03
N THR A 344 -1.33 -8.02 -0.47
CA THR A 344 -0.38 -7.04 -1.03
C THR A 344 -0.94 -6.33 -2.27
N ARG A 345 -1.69 -7.05 -3.13
CA ARG A 345 -2.39 -6.45 -4.28
C ARG A 345 -3.48 -5.47 -3.83
N LEU A 346 -4.23 -5.80 -2.79
CA LEU A 346 -5.22 -4.89 -2.20
C LEU A 346 -4.58 -3.63 -1.62
N ILE A 347 -3.43 -3.78 -0.93
CA ILE A 347 -2.67 -2.65 -0.39
C ILE A 347 -2.17 -1.74 -1.52
N SER A 348 -1.53 -2.32 -2.54
CA SER A 348 -1.04 -1.61 -3.73
C SER A 348 -2.19 -0.86 -4.42
N SER A 349 -3.30 -1.54 -4.70
CA SER A 349 -4.48 -0.93 -5.33
C SER A 349 -5.07 0.23 -4.52
N LEU A 350 -5.08 0.14 -3.18
CA LEU A 350 -5.59 1.21 -2.33
C LEU A 350 -4.65 2.42 -2.34
N LEU A 351 -3.34 2.19 -2.27
CA LEU A 351 -2.32 3.25 -2.28
C LEU A 351 -2.22 3.97 -3.62
N SER A 352 -2.37 3.24 -4.73
CA SER A 352 -2.34 3.78 -6.08
C SER A 352 -3.69 4.41 -6.51
N SER A 353 -4.75 4.22 -5.73
CA SER A 353 -6.08 4.78 -6.03
C SER A 353 -6.10 6.30 -5.88
N SER A 354 -7.16 6.97 -6.37
CA SER A 354 -7.36 8.41 -6.12
C SER A 354 -7.78 8.74 -4.68
N VAL A 355 -8.01 7.73 -3.83
CA VAL A 355 -8.53 7.92 -2.48
C VAL A 355 -7.42 8.34 -1.52
N ASN A 356 -7.50 9.58 -1.05
CA ASN A 356 -6.58 10.11 -0.04
C ASN A 356 -6.85 9.48 1.35
N LEU A 357 -5.80 8.99 2.02
CA LEU A 357 -5.82 8.35 3.35
C LEU A 357 -5.27 9.30 4.43
N VAL A 358 -5.99 10.39 4.71
CA VAL A 358 -5.58 11.37 5.73
C VAL A 358 -5.37 10.69 7.09
N GLY A 359 -4.23 10.97 7.74
CA GLY A 359 -3.86 10.38 9.03
C GLY A 359 -3.04 9.09 8.95
N LEU A 360 -2.62 8.67 7.75
CA LEU A 360 -1.75 7.52 7.56
C LEU A 360 -0.31 7.79 8.08
N SER A 361 0.20 6.88 8.92
CA SER A 361 1.62 6.86 9.29
C SER A 361 2.44 6.17 8.19
N VAL A 362 2.88 6.93 7.18
CA VAL A 362 3.61 6.43 6.01
C VAL A 362 4.80 5.55 6.40
N LEU A 363 5.60 5.97 7.38
CA LEU A 363 6.77 5.20 7.83
C LEU A 363 6.40 3.88 8.50
N ASP A 364 5.30 3.83 9.27
CA ASP A 364 4.89 2.57 9.90
C ASP A 364 4.42 1.57 8.83
N VAL A 365 3.69 2.02 7.80
CA VAL A 365 3.32 1.16 6.65
C VAL A 365 4.57 0.65 5.93
N LEU A 366 5.52 1.55 5.62
CA LEU A 366 6.80 1.19 5.00
C LEU A 366 7.54 0.13 5.83
N HIS A 367 7.64 0.31 7.16
CA HIS A 367 8.31 -0.64 8.03
C HIS A 367 7.65 -2.02 8.03
N VAL A 368 6.31 -2.08 8.01
CA VAL A 368 5.57 -3.35 7.96
C VAL A 368 5.82 -4.07 6.63
N LEU A 369 5.65 -3.37 5.50
CA LEU A 369 5.84 -3.96 4.17
C LEU A 369 7.29 -4.40 3.94
N PHE A 370 8.26 -3.58 4.37
CA PHE A 370 9.67 -3.90 4.25
C PHE A 370 10.06 -5.09 5.15
N SER A 371 9.50 -5.18 6.36
CA SER A 371 9.67 -6.35 7.24
C SER A 371 9.10 -7.63 6.61
N GLN A 372 8.02 -7.55 5.81
CA GLN A 372 7.50 -8.70 5.06
C GLN A 372 8.49 -9.15 3.97
N ILE A 373 9.06 -8.21 3.21
CA ILE A 373 10.13 -8.49 2.23
C ILE A 373 11.27 -9.26 2.91
N LEU A 374 11.77 -8.75 4.04
CA LEU A 374 12.85 -9.41 4.79
C LEU A 374 12.43 -10.80 5.29
N SER A 375 11.21 -10.95 5.80
CA SER A 375 10.73 -12.22 6.34
C SER A 375 10.62 -13.30 5.25
N HIS A 376 10.12 -12.97 4.06
CA HIS A 376 10.05 -13.90 2.94
C HIS A 376 11.43 -14.25 2.36
N LEU A 377 12.36 -13.29 2.31
CA LEU A 377 13.75 -13.56 1.91
C LEU A 377 14.47 -14.48 2.89
N HIS A 378 14.27 -14.30 4.21
CA HIS A 378 14.82 -15.21 5.22
C HIS A 378 14.27 -16.63 5.07
N GLN A 379 13.00 -16.80 4.70
CA GLN A 379 12.45 -18.13 4.42
C GLN A 379 13.02 -18.76 3.16
N GLN A 380 13.23 -17.97 2.11
CA GLN A 380 13.88 -18.44 0.88
C GLN A 380 15.31 -18.92 1.17
N ALA A 381 16.06 -18.19 2.00
CA ALA A 381 17.41 -18.59 2.43
C ALA A 381 17.41 -19.90 3.24
N LYS A 382 16.32 -20.22 3.95
CA LYS A 382 16.14 -21.50 4.68
C LYS A 382 15.77 -22.69 3.78
N GLY A 383 15.76 -22.52 2.45
CA GLY A 383 15.50 -23.60 1.50
C GLY A 383 14.04 -24.02 1.41
N VAL A 384 13.09 -23.17 1.84
CA VAL A 384 11.65 -23.43 1.63
C VAL A 384 11.37 -23.33 0.13
N LYS A 385 11.04 -24.47 -0.51
CA LYS A 385 10.72 -24.54 -1.93
C LYS A 385 9.61 -23.55 -2.29
N ASP A 386 9.81 -22.81 -3.37
CA ASP A 386 8.81 -21.95 -3.99
C ASP A 386 8.24 -22.76 -5.16
N GLU A 387 7.17 -23.51 -4.91
CA GLU A 387 6.67 -24.52 -5.87
C GLU A 387 6.16 -23.89 -7.17
N ASP A 388 5.71 -22.61 -7.12
CA ASP A 388 5.05 -21.93 -8.25
C ASP A 388 5.68 -20.59 -8.67
N GLY A 389 6.82 -20.19 -8.09
CA GLY A 389 7.41 -18.85 -8.33
C GLY A 389 6.63 -17.68 -7.68
N THR A 390 5.60 -17.99 -6.90
CA THR A 390 4.69 -17.04 -6.24
C THR A 390 5.45 -16.10 -5.30
N ARG A 391 6.52 -16.57 -4.65
CA ARG A 391 7.30 -15.74 -3.72
C ARG A 391 8.02 -14.60 -4.45
N LYS A 392 8.54 -14.85 -5.65
CA LYS A 392 9.16 -13.79 -6.45
C LYS A 392 8.13 -12.72 -6.83
N ILE A 393 6.95 -13.13 -7.28
CA ILE A 393 5.84 -12.23 -7.63
C ILE A 393 5.42 -11.42 -6.40
N LEU A 394 5.34 -12.05 -5.22
CA LEU A 394 5.05 -11.36 -3.96
C LEU A 394 6.10 -10.31 -3.61
N LEU A 395 7.39 -10.62 -3.71
CA LEU A 395 8.46 -9.67 -3.44
C LEU A 395 8.40 -8.46 -4.38
N ASP A 396 8.14 -8.69 -5.67
CA ASP A 396 7.94 -7.62 -6.64
C ASP A 396 6.70 -6.76 -6.32
N LYS A 397 5.59 -7.39 -5.90
CA LYS A 397 4.37 -6.67 -5.51
C LYS A 397 4.50 -5.93 -4.18
N LEU A 398 5.28 -6.45 -3.23
CA LEU A 398 5.60 -5.74 -1.98
C LEU A 398 6.45 -4.50 -2.27
N ALA A 399 7.44 -4.63 -3.17
CA ALA A 399 8.25 -3.50 -3.60
C ALA A 399 7.39 -2.42 -4.29
N LEU A 400 6.48 -2.84 -5.17
CA LEU A 400 5.50 -1.94 -5.80
C LEU A 400 4.60 -1.27 -4.77
N ALA A 401 4.05 -2.01 -3.80
CA ALA A 401 3.22 -1.44 -2.75
C ALA A 401 3.97 -0.39 -1.91
N ILE A 402 5.27 -0.57 -1.65
CA ILE A 402 6.10 0.45 -0.98
C ILE A 402 6.28 1.68 -1.88
N ALA A 403 6.44 1.50 -3.18
CA ALA A 403 6.50 2.60 -4.14
C ALA A 403 5.16 3.35 -4.24
N ASP A 404 4.03 2.65 -4.22
CA ASP A 404 2.69 3.24 -4.29
C ASP A 404 2.38 4.16 -3.10
N LEU A 405 3.08 4.02 -1.96
CA LEU A 405 3.01 5.00 -0.86
C LEU A 405 3.46 6.41 -1.29
N ALA A 406 4.28 6.52 -2.34
CA ALA A 406 4.72 7.79 -2.90
C ALA A 406 3.69 8.46 -3.82
N THR A 407 2.59 7.78 -4.17
CA THR A 407 1.53 8.32 -5.04
C THR A 407 0.90 9.58 -4.44
N HIS A 408 0.66 9.58 -3.13
CA HIS A 408 0.07 10.71 -2.40
C HIS A 408 1.07 11.29 -1.41
N THR A 409 1.29 12.60 -1.49
CA THR A 409 2.17 13.32 -0.56
C THR A 409 1.37 13.87 0.63
N TYR A 410 1.58 13.31 1.83
CA TYR A 410 0.92 13.73 3.07
C TYR A 410 1.69 14.83 3.81
N TYR A 411 3.01 14.90 3.64
CA TYR A 411 3.88 15.94 4.19
C TYR A 411 5.10 16.17 3.28
N SER A 412 5.72 17.35 3.35
CA SER A 412 6.75 17.82 2.41
C SER A 412 7.96 16.89 2.29
N ASP A 413 8.43 16.33 3.42
CA ASP A 413 9.66 15.53 3.49
C ASP A 413 9.42 14.02 3.34
N GLN A 414 8.20 13.60 2.99
CA GLN A 414 7.80 12.19 2.94
C GLN A 414 8.74 11.31 2.12
N ILE A 415 9.04 11.72 0.89
CA ILE A 415 9.88 10.93 -0.02
C ILE A 415 11.32 10.88 0.50
N SER A 416 11.84 11.99 1.03
CA SER A 416 13.16 12.05 1.67
C SER A 416 13.25 11.10 2.86
N ASP A 417 12.24 11.09 3.72
CA ASP A 417 12.18 10.22 4.89
C ASP A 417 12.11 8.75 4.47
N MET A 418 11.25 8.39 3.51
CA MET A 418 11.14 7.02 3.00
C MET A 418 12.45 6.50 2.41
N VAL A 419 13.10 7.29 1.54
CA VAL A 419 14.36 6.91 0.89
C VAL A 419 15.48 6.79 1.93
N THR A 420 15.63 7.79 2.80
CA THR A 420 16.67 7.78 3.84
C THR A 420 16.51 6.58 4.77
N GLU A 421 15.27 6.27 5.15
CA GLU A 421 14.94 5.19 6.07
C GLU A 421 15.21 3.79 5.46
N ILE A 422 15.06 3.62 4.14
CA ILE A 422 15.46 2.40 3.45
C ILE A 422 16.99 2.34 3.34
N LEU A 423 17.65 3.39 2.83
CA LEU A 423 19.09 3.43 2.62
C LEU A 423 19.88 3.19 3.91
N VAL A 424 19.43 3.76 5.04
CA VAL A 424 19.99 3.50 6.36
C VAL A 424 19.96 2.01 6.72
N ARG A 425 18.87 1.30 6.43
CA ARG A 425 18.74 -0.13 6.76
C ARG A 425 19.62 -1.03 5.89
N LEU A 426 20.02 -0.55 4.72
CA LEU A 426 20.89 -1.29 3.80
C LEU A 426 22.36 -1.19 4.18
N ARG A 427 22.76 -0.32 5.11
CA ARG A 427 24.18 -0.13 5.49
C ARG A 427 24.78 -1.38 6.16
N PRO A 428 26.05 -1.70 5.88
CA PRO A 428 26.77 -2.81 6.48
C PRO A 428 27.14 -2.47 7.93
N ILE A 429 27.31 -3.50 8.76
CA ILE A 429 27.76 -3.31 10.14
C ILE A 429 29.23 -2.90 10.09
N THR A 430 29.54 -1.71 10.60
CA THR A 430 30.91 -1.30 10.91
C THR A 430 31.13 -1.45 12.42
N ASP A 431 32.28 -2.00 12.81
CA ASP A 431 32.62 -2.23 14.24
C ASP A 431 32.76 -0.92 15.05
N GLU A 432 32.70 0.24 14.40
CA GLU A 432 32.89 1.57 15.00
C GLU A 432 31.69 2.06 15.83
N GLU A 433 30.47 1.54 15.61
CA GLU A 433 29.29 1.92 16.40
C GLU A 433 29.34 1.45 17.87
N HIS A 434 30.31 0.60 18.24
CA HIS A 434 30.52 0.21 19.64
C HIS A 434 31.29 1.23 20.48
N HIS A 435 31.97 2.22 19.87
CA HIS A 435 32.85 3.14 20.62
C HIS A 435 32.30 4.55 20.87
N GLU A 436 31.26 5.00 20.16
CA GLU A 436 30.73 6.37 20.34
C GLU A 436 29.80 6.55 21.56
N ASN A 437 29.36 5.46 22.20
CA ASN A 437 28.54 5.55 23.42
C ASN A 437 29.36 5.68 24.73
N ALA A 438 30.69 5.75 24.67
CA ALA A 438 31.53 5.83 25.87
C ALA A 438 31.92 7.27 26.29
N ASN A 439 31.92 8.25 25.36
CA ASN A 439 32.30 9.63 25.68
C ASN A 439 31.21 10.60 25.23
N GLY A 440 30.32 10.94 26.16
CA GLY A 440 29.32 11.98 25.99
C GLY A 440 29.98 13.33 25.71
N ASN A 441 30.05 13.71 24.44
CA ASN A 441 30.02 15.08 23.91
C ASN A 441 30.24 15.02 22.39
N GLY A 442 29.18 14.71 21.65
CA GLY A 442 29.11 14.76 20.20
C GLY A 442 27.64 14.83 19.79
N THR A 443 27.31 15.79 18.93
CA THR A 443 25.96 16.20 18.53
C THR A 443 25.00 15.04 18.27
N ALA A 444 23.93 14.95 19.07
CA ALA A 444 22.82 14.03 18.88
C ALA A 444 22.11 14.30 17.55
N THR A 445 22.42 13.52 16.52
CA THR A 445 21.75 13.58 15.21
C THR A 445 20.40 12.88 15.28
N LEU A 446 19.32 13.67 15.38
CA LEU A 446 17.92 13.41 14.97
C LEU A 446 17.17 12.13 15.43
N ARG A 447 17.79 11.18 16.14
CA ARG A 447 17.21 9.85 16.40
C ARG A 447 16.52 9.67 17.76
N THR A 448 16.56 10.66 18.65
CA THR A 448 15.99 10.52 20.02
C THR A 448 14.89 11.53 20.38
N MET A 449 14.37 12.32 19.42
CA MET A 449 13.29 13.31 19.68
C MET A 449 11.93 12.95 19.09
N ARG A 450 11.60 11.67 18.89
CA ARG A 450 10.23 11.25 18.55
C ARG A 450 9.67 10.17 19.46
N GLU A 451 10.04 10.23 20.74
CA GLU A 451 9.24 9.67 21.81
C GLU A 451 8.52 10.84 22.50
N ILE A 452 7.20 10.69 22.69
CA ILE A 452 6.22 11.64 23.26
C ILE A 452 5.50 12.55 22.24
N SER A 453 4.44 12.00 21.65
CA SER A 453 3.06 12.47 21.87
C SER A 453 2.11 11.38 21.39
N GLU A 454 1.77 10.46 22.29
CA GLU A 454 0.70 9.48 22.05
C GLU A 454 -0.64 10.24 21.92
N PRO A 455 -1.40 10.13 20.81
CA PRO A 455 -2.83 10.32 20.91
C PRO A 455 -3.36 9.19 21.80
N PRO A 456 -4.37 9.46 22.66
CA PRO A 456 -4.87 8.48 23.61
C PRO A 456 -5.25 7.21 22.86
N SER A 457 -4.54 6.13 23.16
CA SER A 457 -4.81 4.81 22.61
C SER A 457 -6.23 4.42 23.01
N THR A 458 -7.16 4.51 22.07
CA THR A 458 -8.46 3.86 22.17
C THR A 458 -8.24 2.36 22.02
N VAL A 459 -7.95 1.73 23.17
CA VAL A 459 -8.16 0.31 23.51
C VAL A 459 -7.25 -0.67 22.74
N GLY A 460 -6.55 -1.56 23.46
CA GLY A 460 -5.60 -2.62 23.06
C GLY A 460 -5.91 -3.53 21.85
N SER A 461 -6.34 -2.99 20.72
CA SER A 461 -6.99 -3.70 19.61
C SER A 461 -6.04 -4.02 18.45
N TYR A 462 -4.89 -3.34 18.36
CA TYR A 462 -3.88 -3.53 17.30
C TYR A 462 -2.54 -4.11 17.82
N ALA A 463 -2.55 -4.73 19.00
CA ALA A 463 -1.33 -5.19 19.69
C ALA A 463 -0.41 -6.07 18.81
N ASN A 464 -0.98 -6.88 17.91
CA ASN A 464 -0.22 -7.70 16.97
C ASN A 464 0.51 -6.87 15.92
N LEU A 465 -0.17 -5.88 15.34
CA LEU A 465 0.42 -4.95 14.38
C LEU A 465 1.48 -4.08 15.06
N ASP A 466 1.22 -3.59 16.26
CA ASP A 466 2.18 -2.78 17.02
C ASP A 466 3.44 -3.58 17.36
N LYS A 467 3.30 -4.86 17.73
CA LYS A 467 4.42 -5.79 17.90
C LYS A 467 5.18 -6.01 16.60
N TYR A 468 4.47 -6.13 15.48
CA TYR A 468 5.07 -6.31 14.16
C TYR A 468 5.84 -5.06 13.71
N ILE A 469 5.28 -3.87 13.90
CA ILE A 469 5.92 -2.57 13.67
C ILE A 469 7.19 -2.46 14.54
N ARG A 470 7.11 -2.79 15.84
CA ARG A 470 8.28 -2.79 16.73
C ARG A 470 9.37 -3.76 16.23
N LYS A 471 8.98 -4.94 15.76
CA LYS A 471 9.91 -5.92 15.18
C LYS A 471 10.58 -5.37 13.92
N GLY A 472 9.82 -4.77 13.01
CA GLY A 472 10.36 -4.11 11.80
C GLY A 472 11.29 -2.95 12.12
N LYS A 473 10.97 -2.12 13.13
CA LYS A 473 11.85 -1.06 13.64
C LYS A 473 13.14 -1.60 14.26
N SER A 474 13.07 -2.76 14.92
CA SER A 474 14.22 -3.38 15.60
C SER A 474 15.18 -4.15 14.68
N GLN A 475 14.79 -4.43 13.42
CA GLN A 475 15.67 -5.05 12.43
C GLN A 475 16.72 -4.03 11.97
N LYS A 476 17.74 -3.84 12.82
CA LYS A 476 18.94 -3.10 12.48
C LYS A 476 19.77 -3.97 11.53
N ASN A 477 19.94 -3.46 10.31
CA ASN A 477 20.99 -3.81 9.36
C ASN A 477 20.79 -5.14 8.63
N ILE A 478 20.74 -5.07 7.30
CA ILE A 478 20.45 -6.19 6.41
C ILE A 478 21.73 -6.63 5.71
N SER A 479 22.27 -7.80 6.09
CA SER A 479 23.44 -8.40 5.44
C SER A 479 23.09 -9.30 4.25
N HIS A 480 21.79 -9.51 3.97
CA HIS A 480 21.35 -10.43 2.92
C HIS A 480 21.34 -9.76 1.55
N LYS A 481 22.22 -10.20 0.64
CA LYS A 481 22.41 -9.64 -0.71
C LYS A 481 21.10 -9.42 -1.50
N PRO A 482 20.18 -10.41 -1.63
CA PRO A 482 18.89 -10.18 -2.28
C PRO A 482 18.02 -9.07 -1.66
N ALA A 483 18.17 -8.81 -0.36
CA ALA A 483 17.42 -7.74 0.31
C ALA A 483 18.02 -6.36 0.00
N LEU A 484 19.34 -6.27 -0.19
CA LEU A 484 19.99 -5.05 -0.71
C LEU A 484 19.46 -4.72 -2.12
N VAL A 485 19.43 -5.71 -3.01
CA VAL A 485 18.92 -5.55 -4.38
C VAL A 485 17.47 -5.07 -4.38
N ILE A 486 16.58 -5.70 -3.60
CA ILE A 486 15.18 -5.30 -3.52
C ILE A 486 15.03 -3.93 -2.87
N GLY A 487 15.79 -3.63 -1.82
CA GLY A 487 15.74 -2.31 -1.17
C GLY A 487 16.13 -1.17 -2.12
N LEU A 488 17.17 -1.37 -2.92
CA LEU A 488 17.62 -0.39 -3.92
C LEU A 488 16.60 -0.25 -5.07
N LYS A 489 16.02 -1.38 -5.51
CA LYS A 489 14.89 -1.36 -6.46
C LYS A 489 13.71 -0.56 -5.89
N VAL A 490 13.35 -0.74 -4.61
CA VAL A 490 12.28 0.03 -3.96
C VAL A 490 12.60 1.53 -3.95
N VAL A 491 13.85 1.94 -3.64
CA VAL A 491 14.26 3.35 -3.70
C VAL A 491 14.05 3.92 -5.11
N LYS A 492 14.47 3.20 -6.14
CA LYS A 492 14.24 3.58 -7.54
C LYS A 492 12.75 3.77 -7.87
N GLU A 493 11.91 2.80 -7.50
CA GLU A 493 10.48 2.85 -7.78
C GLU A 493 9.78 3.99 -7.01
N ILE A 494 10.14 4.23 -5.74
CA ILE A 494 9.64 5.37 -4.95
C ILE A 494 9.93 6.69 -5.68
N LEU A 495 11.17 6.89 -6.13
CA LEU A 495 11.56 8.11 -6.84
C LEU A 495 10.80 8.26 -8.17
N THR A 496 10.60 7.15 -8.89
CA THR A 496 9.85 7.15 -10.16
C THR A 496 8.38 7.53 -9.94
N VAL A 497 7.71 6.92 -8.96
CA VAL A 497 6.31 7.23 -8.64
C VAL A 497 6.17 8.67 -8.15
N ALA A 498 7.05 9.12 -7.24
CA ALA A 498 7.02 10.48 -6.70
C ALA A 498 7.19 11.60 -7.75
N ASN A 499 7.83 11.30 -8.89
CA ASN A 499 8.09 12.25 -9.97
C ASN A 499 7.12 12.15 -11.15
N THR A 500 6.28 11.13 -11.19
CA THR A 500 5.28 10.95 -12.27
C THR A 500 3.90 11.48 -11.88
N VAL A 501 3.61 11.56 -10.58
CA VAL A 501 2.30 11.96 -10.07
C VAL A 501 2.31 13.43 -9.64
N GLU A 502 1.39 14.24 -10.19
CA GLU A 502 1.14 15.61 -9.71
C GLU A 502 0.39 15.55 -8.36
N SER A 503 1.13 15.72 -7.27
CA SER A 503 0.55 15.84 -5.92
C SER A 503 0.12 17.28 -5.61
N GLY A 504 -1.01 17.46 -4.91
CA GLY A 504 -1.50 18.79 -4.50
C GLY A 504 -0.65 19.49 -3.42
N VAL A 505 0.21 18.73 -2.72
CA VAL A 505 1.20 19.27 -1.76
C VAL A 505 2.56 19.32 -2.45
N THR A 506 3.24 20.47 -2.37
CA THR A 506 4.60 20.62 -2.89
C THR A 506 5.56 19.76 -2.06
N ARG A 507 6.11 18.71 -2.69
CA ARG A 507 7.12 17.84 -2.08
C ARG A 507 8.49 18.52 -2.07
N ASN A 508 9.28 18.23 -1.03
CA ASN A 508 10.70 18.56 -1.03
C ASN A 508 11.48 17.53 -1.84
N ILE A 509 12.53 18.01 -2.50
CA ILE A 509 13.49 17.17 -3.23
C ILE A 509 14.26 16.32 -2.22
N VAL A 510 14.56 15.08 -2.57
CA VAL A 510 15.40 14.20 -1.74
C VAL A 510 16.83 14.77 -1.69
N PRO A 511 17.36 15.13 -0.51
CA PRO A 511 18.67 15.75 -0.40
C PRO A 511 19.79 14.73 -0.65
N LEU A 512 20.93 15.18 -1.18
CA LEU A 512 22.09 14.32 -1.44
C LEU A 512 22.59 13.59 -0.18
N GLN A 513 22.35 14.19 1.00
CA GLN A 513 22.69 13.62 2.30
C GLN A 513 21.97 12.29 2.61
N ALA A 514 20.84 11.99 1.95
CA ALA A 514 20.13 10.72 2.09
C ALA A 514 21.03 9.52 1.70
N TRP A 515 21.94 9.74 0.75
CA TRP A 515 22.89 8.74 0.23
C TRP A 515 24.18 8.62 1.04
N ASN A 516 24.38 9.42 2.10
CA ASN A 516 25.58 9.31 2.92
C ASN A 516 25.78 7.86 3.45
N GLN A 517 27.02 7.36 3.39
CA GLN A 517 27.42 6.03 3.88
C GLN A 517 26.84 4.86 3.07
N THR A 518 26.41 5.07 1.83
CA THR A 518 25.98 3.99 0.91
C THR A 518 27.00 3.69 -0.18
N GLU A 519 28.13 4.40 -0.20
CA GLU A 519 29.11 4.39 -1.29
C GLU A 519 29.83 3.04 -1.45
N TRP A 520 29.93 2.28 -0.36
CA TRP A 520 30.49 0.91 -0.33
C TRP A 520 29.78 -0.05 -1.29
N ALA A 521 28.50 0.19 -1.62
CA ALA A 521 27.70 -0.68 -2.47
C ALA A 521 28.19 -0.70 -3.93
N ILE A 522 28.97 0.30 -4.36
CA ILE A 522 29.61 0.33 -5.68
C ILE A 522 30.71 -0.72 -5.78
N THR A 523 31.50 -0.87 -4.72
CA THR A 523 32.63 -1.80 -4.63
C THR A 523 32.20 -3.20 -4.15
N GLU A 524 30.89 -3.47 -4.06
CA GLU A 524 30.38 -4.76 -3.63
C GLU A 524 30.61 -5.82 -4.73
N LYS A 525 31.14 -6.98 -4.34
CA LYS A 525 31.51 -8.06 -5.28
C LYS A 525 30.31 -8.70 -5.96
N ASP A 526 29.12 -8.52 -5.41
CA ASP A 526 27.88 -9.02 -5.98
C ASP A 526 27.39 -8.12 -7.11
N ALA A 527 27.44 -8.61 -8.34
CA ALA A 527 26.98 -7.85 -9.50
C ALA A 527 25.52 -7.37 -9.38
N GLY A 528 24.66 -8.15 -8.72
CA GLY A 528 23.27 -7.74 -8.50
C GLY A 528 23.16 -6.49 -7.63
N VAL A 529 24.00 -6.37 -6.59
CA VAL A 529 23.96 -5.26 -5.63
C VAL A 529 24.50 -3.98 -6.24
N HIS A 530 25.68 -4.00 -6.87
CA HIS A 530 26.23 -2.78 -7.44
C HIS A 530 25.39 -2.29 -8.64
N ILE A 531 24.84 -3.18 -9.48
CA ILE A 531 23.98 -2.76 -10.61
C ILE A 531 22.71 -2.10 -10.07
N ALA A 532 22.06 -2.70 -9.07
CA ALA A 532 20.86 -2.13 -8.45
C ALA A 532 21.15 -0.78 -7.78
N TYR A 533 22.33 -0.64 -7.17
CA TYR A 533 22.75 0.60 -6.52
C TYR A 533 22.95 1.72 -7.54
N VAL A 534 23.68 1.42 -8.62
CA VAL A 534 23.94 2.37 -9.70
C VAL A 534 22.65 2.76 -10.39
N ASP A 535 21.77 1.80 -10.69
CA ASP A 535 20.46 2.07 -11.30
C ASP A 535 19.59 3.01 -10.44
N ALA A 536 19.55 2.77 -9.12
CA ALA A 536 18.84 3.65 -8.19
C ALA A 536 19.48 5.04 -8.07
N LEU A 537 20.82 5.12 -8.04
CA LEU A 537 21.56 6.38 -7.93
C LEU A 537 21.42 7.24 -9.21
N LEU A 538 21.49 6.63 -10.39
CA LEU A 538 21.28 7.32 -11.66
C LEU A 538 19.83 7.82 -11.78
N THR A 539 18.85 7.00 -11.39
CA THR A 539 17.44 7.42 -11.34
C THR A 539 17.26 8.63 -10.41
N TYR A 540 17.92 8.66 -9.26
CA TYR A 540 17.92 9.80 -8.36
C TYR A 540 18.49 11.07 -9.02
N PHE A 541 19.64 10.97 -9.67
CA PHE A 541 20.23 12.11 -10.38
C PHE A 541 19.32 12.64 -11.49
N ASP A 542 18.67 11.75 -12.24
CA ASP A 542 17.80 12.12 -13.35
C ASP A 542 16.48 12.76 -12.90
N LEU A 543 15.89 12.29 -11.81
CA LEU A 543 14.57 12.73 -11.36
C LEU A 543 14.60 13.85 -10.32
N GLU A 544 15.55 13.85 -9.37
CA GLU A 544 15.56 14.79 -8.24
C GLU A 544 16.47 16.01 -8.46
N ILE A 545 17.60 15.84 -9.15
CA ILE A 545 18.58 16.93 -9.33
C ILE A 545 18.33 17.73 -10.62
N GLY A 546 17.56 17.16 -11.56
CA GLY A 546 17.14 17.85 -12.78
C GLY A 546 18.28 18.18 -13.75
N LYS A 547 17.96 18.83 -14.88
CA LYS A 547 18.93 19.23 -15.92
C LYS A 547 19.56 20.61 -15.70
N ASP A 548 19.00 21.43 -14.81
CA ASP A 548 19.42 22.82 -14.58
C ASP A 548 20.26 22.93 -13.28
N PRO A 549 21.60 22.84 -13.38
CA PRO A 549 22.50 22.88 -12.22
C PRO A 549 22.51 24.22 -11.47
N GLU A 550 21.91 25.28 -12.02
CA GLU A 550 21.84 26.61 -11.41
C GLU A 550 20.84 26.69 -10.23
N VAL A 551 19.93 25.73 -10.11
CA VAL A 551 18.91 25.67 -9.04
C VAL A 551 19.41 24.88 -7.82
N PHE A 552 20.49 24.09 -7.97
CA PHE A 552 21.07 23.33 -6.86
C PHE A 552 21.87 24.27 -5.95
N ASP A 553 21.25 24.71 -4.84
CA ASP A 553 21.89 25.61 -3.88
C ASP A 553 23.04 24.90 -3.15
N VAL A 554 24.24 25.02 -3.71
CA VAL A 554 25.51 24.53 -3.17
C VAL A 554 25.69 24.95 -1.69
N LYS A 555 25.07 26.05 -1.24
CA LYS A 555 25.19 26.55 0.13
C LYS A 555 24.57 25.63 1.19
N LYS A 556 23.54 24.83 0.86
CA LYS A 556 22.94 23.85 1.80
C LYS A 556 23.66 22.50 1.83
N HIS A 557 24.47 22.18 0.82
CA HIS A 557 25.12 20.87 0.65
C HIS A 557 26.65 20.90 0.81
N SER A 558 27.26 22.08 1.01
CA SER A 558 28.72 22.33 0.95
C SER A 558 29.52 22.08 2.24
N SER A 559 28.93 21.68 3.37
CA SER A 559 29.62 21.85 4.65
C SER A 559 30.56 20.72 5.10
N SER A 560 30.71 19.60 4.40
CA SER A 560 31.63 18.56 4.88
C SER A 560 32.46 17.87 3.81
N ARG A 561 33.78 17.83 4.05
CA ARG A 561 34.77 16.99 3.35
C ARG A 561 34.44 15.49 3.46
N SER A 562 33.53 15.14 4.35
CA SER A 562 32.94 13.82 4.58
C SER A 562 31.53 13.70 3.98
N GLY A 563 31.20 14.46 2.94
CA GLY A 563 29.93 14.33 2.22
C GLY A 563 29.90 13.10 1.31
N PHE A 564 28.69 12.67 0.94
CA PHE A 564 28.45 11.55 0.01
C PHE A 564 29.34 11.61 -1.23
N LEU A 565 29.37 12.78 -1.90
CA LEU A 565 30.10 12.94 -3.15
C LEU A 565 31.61 12.73 -2.99
N ALA A 566 32.21 13.10 -1.86
CA ALA A 566 33.63 12.88 -1.61
C ALA A 566 33.93 11.38 -1.43
N ARG A 567 33.12 10.66 -0.64
CA ARG A 567 33.24 9.21 -0.48
C ARG A 567 32.93 8.45 -1.76
N LEU A 568 32.01 8.94 -2.58
CA LEU A 568 31.67 8.37 -3.88
C LEU A 568 32.88 8.38 -4.80
N HIS A 569 33.56 9.51 -4.94
CA HIS A 569 34.76 9.60 -5.78
C HIS A 569 35.92 8.75 -5.24
N LEU A 570 36.08 8.64 -3.91
CA LEU A 570 37.07 7.73 -3.32
C LEU A 570 36.75 6.27 -3.64
N ALA A 571 35.48 5.85 -3.47
CA ALA A 571 35.04 4.50 -3.80
C ALA A 571 35.22 4.20 -5.30
N LEU A 572 34.92 5.15 -6.19
CA LEU A 572 35.16 5.03 -7.63
C LEU A 572 36.65 4.92 -7.97
N TYR A 573 37.52 5.64 -7.26
CA TYR A 573 38.97 5.55 -7.47
C TYR A 573 39.49 4.15 -7.11
N ASP A 574 39.07 3.61 -5.98
CA ASP A 574 39.41 2.25 -5.57
C ASP A 574 38.83 1.22 -6.55
N TYR A 575 37.59 1.43 -6.99
CA TYR A 575 36.93 0.58 -7.99
C TYR A 575 37.68 0.60 -9.32
N CYS A 576 38.13 1.75 -9.82
CA CYS A 576 38.95 1.86 -11.04
C CYS A 576 40.21 0.99 -11.01
N LEU A 577 40.83 0.83 -9.84
CA LEU A 577 42.10 0.12 -9.67
C LEU A 577 41.94 -1.36 -9.33
N GLU A 578 40.70 -1.87 -9.27
CA GLU A 578 40.43 -3.26 -8.94
C GLU A 578 40.79 -4.21 -10.09
N LEU A 579 41.58 -5.25 -9.78
CA LEU A 579 42.11 -6.18 -10.78
C LEU A 579 41.03 -7.08 -11.41
N SER A 580 39.90 -7.28 -10.72
CA SER A 580 38.79 -8.13 -11.16
C SER A 580 37.78 -7.41 -12.08
N ASN A 581 38.02 -6.14 -12.40
CA ASN A 581 37.10 -5.38 -13.26
C ASN A 581 36.95 -6.00 -14.64
N LYS A 582 35.69 -6.17 -15.02
CA LYS A 582 35.23 -6.51 -16.35
C LYS A 582 34.93 -5.25 -17.15
N GLN A 583 34.64 -5.44 -18.43
CA GLN A 583 34.26 -4.35 -19.33
C GLN A 583 33.06 -3.54 -18.83
N GLU A 584 32.04 -4.24 -18.30
CA GLU A 584 30.80 -3.65 -17.80
C GLU A 584 31.05 -2.71 -16.61
N ASP A 585 32.05 -3.01 -15.77
CA ASP A 585 32.43 -2.20 -14.61
C ASP A 585 32.98 -0.83 -15.06
N PHE A 586 33.82 -0.80 -16.11
CA PHE A 586 34.33 0.45 -16.68
C PHE A 586 33.24 1.29 -17.35
N GLU A 587 32.25 0.66 -17.98
CA GLU A 587 31.07 1.35 -18.49
C GLU A 587 30.26 2.01 -17.36
N ILE A 588 30.03 1.28 -16.25
CA ILE A 588 29.35 1.78 -15.05
C ILE A 588 30.09 2.98 -14.46
N ILE A 589 31.40 2.88 -14.24
CA ILE A 589 32.24 3.96 -13.70
C ILE A 589 32.10 5.22 -14.57
N ASN A 590 32.21 5.04 -15.89
CA ASN A 590 32.08 6.13 -16.84
C ASN A 590 30.70 6.79 -16.77
N VAL A 591 29.62 6.01 -16.72
CA VAL A 591 28.25 6.55 -16.61
C VAL A 591 28.12 7.40 -15.35
N ILE A 592 28.61 6.93 -14.20
CA ILE A 592 28.49 7.65 -12.93
C ILE A 592 29.27 8.97 -12.99
N LEU A 593 30.52 8.94 -13.43
CA LEU A 593 31.38 10.12 -13.50
C LEU A 593 30.81 11.19 -14.45
N LEU A 594 30.36 10.78 -15.64
CA LEU A 594 29.73 11.70 -16.59
C LEU A 594 28.39 12.25 -16.09
N THR A 595 27.57 11.42 -15.43
CA THR A 595 26.30 11.86 -14.84
C THR A 595 26.52 12.89 -13.73
N VAL A 596 27.54 12.69 -12.88
CA VAL A 596 27.91 13.66 -11.84
C VAL A 596 28.30 15.01 -12.45
N VAL A 597 29.08 15.03 -13.54
CA VAL A 597 29.45 16.27 -14.24
C VAL A 597 28.22 16.93 -14.89
N ASP A 598 27.36 16.15 -15.53
CA ASP A 598 26.20 16.69 -16.21
C ASP A 598 25.15 17.26 -15.24
N ARG A 599 24.85 16.55 -14.15
CA ARG A 599 23.76 16.88 -13.21
C ARG A 599 24.19 17.84 -12.11
N LEU A 600 25.38 17.66 -11.53
CA LEU A 600 25.87 18.53 -10.45
C LEU A 600 26.73 19.70 -10.94
N GLY A 601 27.03 19.75 -12.25
CA GLY A 601 27.79 20.84 -12.87
C GLY A 601 29.11 21.10 -12.17
N LEU A 602 29.35 22.36 -11.82
CA LEU A 602 30.60 22.81 -11.21
C LEU A 602 30.93 22.11 -9.89
N TYR A 603 29.92 21.75 -9.09
CA TYR A 603 30.13 21.04 -7.82
C TYR A 603 30.61 19.59 -8.05
N GLY A 604 30.03 18.91 -9.05
CA GLY A 604 30.50 17.59 -9.49
C GLY A 604 31.96 17.64 -9.98
N ILE A 605 32.29 18.67 -10.77
CA ILE A 605 33.64 18.88 -11.32
C ILE A 605 34.66 19.17 -10.20
N LEU A 606 34.33 20.06 -9.26
CA LEU A 606 35.20 20.42 -8.13
C LEU A 606 35.68 19.18 -7.37
N ARG A 607 34.77 18.25 -7.07
CA ARG A 607 35.06 17.06 -6.27
C ARG A 607 35.63 15.90 -7.09
N GLY A 608 35.24 15.76 -8.36
CA GLY A 608 35.65 14.62 -9.19
C GLY A 608 36.97 14.82 -9.92
N LEU A 609 37.28 16.04 -10.34
CA LEU A 609 38.48 16.32 -11.12
C LEU A 609 39.80 15.96 -10.41
N PRO A 610 40.01 16.27 -9.11
CA PRO A 610 41.23 15.86 -8.40
C PRO A 610 41.43 14.34 -8.41
N MET A 611 40.34 13.58 -8.23
CA MET A 611 40.37 12.12 -8.28
C MET A 611 40.77 11.61 -9.66
N VAL A 612 40.20 12.17 -10.74
CA VAL A 612 40.52 11.75 -12.13
C VAL A 612 41.96 12.10 -12.51
N LEU A 613 42.48 13.25 -12.09
CA LEU A 613 43.89 13.61 -12.31
C LEU A 613 44.84 12.71 -11.51
N GLN A 614 44.46 12.33 -10.29
CA GLN A 614 45.22 11.37 -9.49
C GLN A 614 45.21 9.97 -10.12
N LEU A 615 44.09 9.56 -10.71
CA LEU A 615 43.99 8.32 -11.48
C LEU A 615 44.90 8.33 -12.70
N GLN A 616 44.96 9.45 -13.42
CA GLN A 616 45.88 9.66 -14.54
C GLN A 616 47.35 9.53 -14.13
N ASP A 617 47.75 10.18 -13.03
CA ASP A 617 49.12 10.07 -12.50
C ASP A 617 49.44 8.62 -12.10
N THR A 618 48.48 7.93 -11.48
CA THR A 618 48.65 6.53 -11.03
C THR A 618 48.85 5.58 -12.21
N ILE A 619 48.04 5.72 -13.28
CA ILE A 619 48.20 4.95 -14.52
C ILE A 619 49.58 5.21 -15.15
N HIS A 620 49.99 6.48 -15.20
CA HIS A 620 51.30 6.86 -15.73
C HIS A 620 52.45 6.24 -14.94
N THR A 621 52.38 6.22 -13.60
CA THR A 621 53.39 5.52 -12.77
C THR A 621 53.42 4.02 -13.02
N VAL A 622 52.26 3.36 -13.15
CA VAL A 622 52.18 1.92 -13.45
C VAL A 622 52.79 1.58 -14.82
N ILE A 623 52.63 2.47 -15.80
CA ILE A 623 53.23 2.33 -17.14
C ILE A 623 54.76 2.51 -17.09
N LEU A 624 55.25 3.48 -16.30
CA LEU A 624 56.68 3.79 -16.17
C LEU A 624 57.45 2.76 -15.31
N ASP A 625 56.85 2.28 -14.22
CA ASP A 625 57.49 1.34 -13.26
C ASP A 625 57.59 -0.10 -13.79
N GLY A 626 57.12 -0.37 -15.01
CA GLY A 626 57.45 -1.59 -15.75
C GLY A 626 58.95 -1.77 -16.05
N HIS A 627 59.79 -0.79 -15.71
CA HIS A 627 61.20 -0.74 -16.12
C HIS A 627 62.28 -0.63 -15.04
N THR A 628 61.99 -0.58 -13.73
CA THR A 628 63.09 -0.55 -12.74
C THR A 628 62.82 -1.35 -11.47
N THR A 629 63.80 -2.19 -11.15
CA THR A 629 63.88 -3.09 -10.00
C THR A 629 63.84 -2.37 -8.64
N GLY A 630 63.13 -2.99 -7.68
CA GLY A 630 63.57 -3.06 -6.30
C GLY A 630 62.87 -2.16 -5.29
N GLY A 631 61.60 -2.44 -4.97
CA GLY A 631 60.93 -1.80 -3.83
C GLY A 631 59.44 -2.12 -3.73
N ARG A 632 59.12 -3.32 -3.23
CA ARG A 632 57.77 -3.81 -2.84
C ARG A 632 56.67 -3.75 -3.93
N PRO A 633 56.61 -4.74 -4.84
CA PRO A 633 55.52 -4.89 -5.81
C PRO A 633 54.55 -5.98 -5.36
N GLU A 634 53.38 -5.61 -4.83
CA GLU A 634 52.25 -6.55 -4.69
C GLU A 634 50.95 -6.04 -5.33
N LYS A 635 50.92 -4.80 -5.86
CA LYS A 635 49.81 -4.24 -6.65
C LYS A 635 50.11 -4.11 -8.15
N SER A 636 51.24 -4.62 -8.63
CA SER A 636 51.77 -4.30 -9.96
C SER A 636 51.44 -5.39 -11.00
N LYS A 637 50.27 -5.24 -11.64
CA LYS A 637 50.06 -5.29 -13.10
C LYS A 637 48.55 -5.31 -13.35
N LEU A 638 47.96 -4.14 -13.53
CA LEU A 638 46.65 -4.03 -14.17
C LEU A 638 46.74 -4.62 -15.59
N PRO A 639 45.74 -5.38 -16.04
CA PRO A 639 45.69 -5.86 -17.41
C PRO A 639 45.82 -4.71 -18.42
N ALA A 640 46.54 -4.92 -19.52
CA ALA A 640 46.72 -3.89 -20.55
C ALA A 640 45.38 -3.33 -21.07
N ARG A 641 44.36 -4.19 -21.16
CA ARG A 641 42.99 -3.79 -21.50
C ARG A 641 42.40 -2.79 -20.51
N ASN A 642 42.53 -3.04 -19.20
CA ASN A 642 42.01 -2.15 -18.16
C ASN A 642 42.67 -0.76 -18.22
N LEU A 643 43.96 -0.70 -18.58
CA LEU A 643 44.66 0.58 -18.78
C LEU A 643 44.08 1.38 -19.94
N ILE A 644 43.75 0.73 -21.07
CA ILE A 644 43.10 1.37 -22.22
C ILE A 644 41.69 1.88 -21.84
N SER A 645 40.92 1.08 -21.11
CA SER A 645 39.58 1.46 -20.63
C SER A 645 39.64 2.67 -19.69
N LEU A 646 40.58 2.69 -18.73
CA LEU A 646 40.75 3.80 -17.80
C LEU A 646 41.17 5.10 -18.48
N ASP A 647 42.10 5.03 -19.43
CA ASP A 647 42.49 6.19 -20.25
C ASP A 647 41.30 6.75 -21.05
N THR A 648 40.46 5.86 -21.59
CA THR A 648 39.24 6.23 -22.31
C THR A 648 38.29 7.00 -21.38
N ILE A 649 38.09 6.52 -20.14
CA ILE A 649 37.29 7.20 -19.10
C ILE A 649 37.86 8.59 -18.77
N ILE A 650 39.17 8.70 -18.56
CA ILE A 650 39.84 9.96 -18.22
C ILE A 650 39.64 10.99 -19.34
N LEU A 651 39.91 10.61 -20.60
CA LEU A 651 39.75 11.51 -21.74
C LEU A 651 38.28 11.93 -21.92
N MET A 652 37.35 11.00 -21.75
CA MET A 652 35.92 11.30 -21.82
C MET A 652 35.45 12.22 -20.69
N TYR A 653 35.94 12.02 -19.47
CA TYR A 653 35.65 12.90 -18.34
C TYR A 653 36.18 14.31 -18.59
N ILE A 654 37.45 14.46 -19.00
CA ILE A 654 38.05 15.77 -19.27
C ILE A 654 37.32 16.47 -20.43
N SER A 655 36.93 15.74 -21.48
CA SER A 655 36.10 16.28 -22.56
C SER A 655 34.76 16.79 -22.05
N ALA A 656 34.06 16.02 -21.20
CA ALA A 656 32.80 16.44 -20.59
C ALA A 656 32.95 17.68 -19.69
N VAL A 657 34.04 17.75 -18.91
CA VAL A 657 34.39 18.93 -18.09
C VAL A 657 34.64 20.15 -18.99
N ALA A 658 35.43 20.01 -20.05
CA ALA A 658 35.74 21.10 -20.97
C ALA A 658 34.47 21.66 -21.62
N LYS A 659 33.58 20.77 -22.08
CA LYS A 659 32.29 21.13 -22.66
C LYS A 659 31.36 21.80 -21.65
N LYS A 660 31.24 21.26 -20.43
CA LYS A 660 30.36 21.81 -19.38
C LYS A 660 30.84 23.18 -18.89
N LEU A 661 32.15 23.42 -18.87
CA LEU A 661 32.75 24.70 -18.50
C LEU A 661 32.91 25.69 -19.68
N GLY A 662 32.62 25.25 -20.92
CA GLY A 662 32.75 26.08 -22.12
C GLY A 662 34.20 26.46 -22.45
N ILE A 663 35.13 25.51 -22.39
CA ILE A 663 36.57 25.72 -22.65
C ILE A 663 36.93 25.11 -24.02
N PRO A 664 36.75 25.85 -25.13
CA PRO A 664 36.88 25.29 -26.49
C PRO A 664 38.31 24.82 -26.81
N ASP A 665 39.33 25.49 -26.25
CA ASP A 665 40.72 25.12 -26.49
C ASP A 665 41.08 23.77 -25.84
N LEU A 666 40.58 23.53 -24.62
CA LEU A 666 40.77 22.25 -23.93
C LEU A 666 39.95 21.14 -24.59
N GLU A 667 38.72 21.45 -25.01
CA GLU A 667 37.86 20.54 -25.77
C GLU A 667 38.57 20.10 -27.06
N GLY A 668 39.09 21.03 -27.85
CA GLY A 668 39.82 20.72 -29.08
C GLY A 668 41.10 19.90 -28.87
N VAL A 669 41.87 20.16 -27.81
CA VAL A 669 43.06 19.36 -27.46
C VAL A 669 42.68 17.92 -27.11
N VAL A 670 41.63 17.74 -26.30
CA VAL A 670 41.19 16.41 -25.85
C VAL A 670 40.54 15.65 -27.01
N GLU A 671 39.73 16.30 -27.84
CA GLU A 671 39.11 15.68 -29.03
C GLU A 671 40.15 15.22 -30.06
N ALA A 672 41.22 16.00 -30.25
CA ALA A 672 42.33 15.60 -31.12
C ALA A 672 43.04 14.34 -30.60
N GLU A 673 43.25 14.23 -29.27
CA GLU A 673 43.85 13.04 -28.66
C GLU A 673 42.90 11.83 -28.72
N ILE A 674 41.59 12.03 -28.51
CA ILE A 674 40.57 10.98 -28.71
C ILE A 674 40.60 10.46 -30.16
N ALA A 675 40.62 11.36 -31.16
CA ALA A 675 40.65 10.99 -32.58
C ALA A 675 41.91 10.20 -32.94
N LYS A 676 43.06 10.60 -32.39
CA LYS A 676 44.33 9.90 -32.57
C LYS A 676 44.31 8.49 -31.99
N ARG A 677 43.76 8.30 -30.78
CA ARG A 677 43.67 6.97 -30.13
C ARG A 677 42.69 6.02 -30.82
N LYS A 678 41.57 6.54 -31.32
CA LYS A 678 40.64 5.78 -32.18
C LYS A 678 41.32 5.26 -33.45
N ALA A 679 42.26 6.01 -34.02
CA ALA A 679 43.03 5.56 -35.17
C ALA A 679 44.14 4.53 -34.83
N GLY A 680 44.56 4.46 -33.57
CA GLY A 680 45.73 3.71 -33.12
C GLY A 680 45.46 2.35 -32.45
N THR A 681 44.24 1.82 -32.46
CA THR A 681 43.80 0.63 -31.69
C THR A 681 43.92 0.75 -30.16
N GLU A 682 44.23 1.95 -29.65
CA GLU A 682 44.38 2.29 -28.22
C GLU A 682 43.13 2.99 -27.67
N TRP A 683 41.95 2.54 -28.10
CA TRP A 683 40.67 3.11 -27.71
C TRP A 683 39.66 2.03 -27.36
N ASP A 684 38.94 2.23 -26.26
CA ASP A 684 37.86 1.33 -25.87
C ASP A 684 36.53 1.77 -26.50
N GLU A 685 36.08 1.05 -27.53
CA GLU A 685 34.83 1.36 -28.24
C GLU A 685 33.56 1.03 -27.43
N SER A 686 33.69 0.25 -26.36
CA SER A 686 32.54 -0.11 -25.53
C SER A 686 32.06 1.10 -24.72
N ILE A 687 33.01 1.92 -24.26
CA ILE A 687 32.80 3.14 -23.47
C ILE A 687 32.41 4.29 -24.41
N THR A 688 31.22 4.85 -24.20
CA THR A 688 30.57 5.77 -25.14
C THR A 688 30.14 7.07 -24.47
N ASN A 689 30.11 8.16 -25.26
CA ASN A 689 29.52 9.45 -24.89
C ASN A 689 28.45 9.85 -25.92
N PRO A 690 27.16 9.97 -25.56
CA PRO A 690 26.60 9.71 -24.23
C PRO A 690 26.74 8.23 -23.85
N PRO A 691 26.85 7.91 -22.56
CA PRO A 691 26.93 6.53 -22.09
C PRO A 691 25.70 5.73 -22.56
N LYS A 692 25.94 4.48 -23.00
CA LYS A 692 24.85 3.54 -23.31
C LYS A 692 23.98 3.33 -22.06
N PRO A 693 22.64 3.27 -22.20
CA PRO A 693 21.79 2.87 -21.08
C PRO A 693 22.14 1.44 -20.68
N LEU A 694 22.34 1.22 -19.38
CA LEU A 694 22.69 -0.09 -18.82
C LEU A 694 21.68 -1.14 -19.31
N SER A 695 22.13 -2.10 -20.13
CA SER A 695 21.26 -3.20 -20.57
C SER A 695 21.09 -4.18 -19.42
N VAL A 696 20.09 -3.94 -18.57
CA VAL A 696 19.58 -4.99 -17.70
C VAL A 696 19.12 -6.12 -18.62
N SER A 697 19.75 -7.30 -18.50
CA SER A 697 19.33 -8.51 -19.20
C SER A 697 17.95 -8.95 -18.71
N SER A 698 16.91 -8.25 -19.14
CA SER A 698 15.59 -8.83 -19.30
C SER A 698 15.69 -9.67 -20.57
N LYS A 699 15.78 -11.00 -20.44
CA LYS A 699 15.37 -11.89 -21.52
C LYS A 699 13.94 -11.51 -21.87
N LYS A 700 13.77 -10.69 -22.92
CA LYS A 700 12.46 -10.38 -23.50
C LYS A 700 11.91 -11.69 -24.04
N THR A 701 10.97 -12.29 -23.32
CA THR A 701 10.05 -13.28 -23.85
C THR A 701 9.23 -12.57 -24.93
N LYS A 702 9.68 -12.63 -26.19
CA LYS A 702 8.81 -12.33 -27.32
C LYS A 702 7.83 -13.50 -27.44
N ALA A 703 6.58 -13.25 -27.09
CA ALA A 703 5.46 -14.05 -27.55
C ALA A 703 5.43 -13.95 -29.08
N VAL A 704 5.82 -15.03 -29.76
CA VAL A 704 5.59 -15.21 -31.19
C VAL A 704 4.47 -16.23 -31.33
N VAL A 705 3.35 -15.74 -31.87
CA VAL A 705 2.24 -16.55 -32.36
C VAL A 705 2.77 -17.42 -33.50
N THR A 706 2.87 -18.73 -33.28
CA THR A 706 3.23 -19.69 -34.33
C THR A 706 1.96 -20.24 -34.99
N LYS A 707 1.80 -19.97 -36.29
CA LYS A 707 1.15 -20.89 -37.23
C LYS A 707 2.25 -21.60 -38.02
N GLY A 708 2.18 -22.93 -38.08
CA GLY A 708 2.79 -23.72 -39.14
C GLY A 708 4.01 -24.56 -38.76
N ASN A 709 3.72 -25.82 -38.40
CA ASN A 709 4.35 -27.08 -38.84
C ASN A 709 5.87 -27.36 -38.75
N LEU A 710 6.12 -28.58 -38.21
CA LEU A 710 7.24 -29.53 -38.37
C LEU A 710 8.61 -29.03 -37.86
N HIS A 711 9.35 -29.75 -37.02
CA HIS A 711 9.65 -31.18 -37.00
C HIS A 711 10.45 -31.50 -35.71
N LEU A 712 10.40 -32.76 -35.27
CA LEU A 712 11.15 -33.31 -34.15
C LEU A 712 12.63 -33.50 -34.54
N ALA A 713 13.55 -33.07 -33.67
CA ALA A 713 14.89 -33.64 -33.59
C ALA A 713 15.45 -33.44 -32.17
N GLU A 714 15.68 -34.58 -31.51
CA GLU A 714 16.45 -34.73 -30.28
C GLU A 714 17.94 -34.42 -30.54
N SER A 715 18.61 -33.77 -29.59
CA SER A 715 20.06 -33.87 -29.37
C SER A 715 20.32 -33.35 -27.94
N SER A 716 20.58 -34.24 -26.97
CA SER A 716 21.87 -34.86 -26.64
C SER A 716 22.87 -33.87 -26.05
N ASP A 717 23.10 -34.04 -24.75
CA ASP A 717 24.28 -33.63 -24.01
C ASP A 717 25.55 -33.76 -24.87
N ASN A 718 26.32 -32.69 -24.95
CA ASN A 718 27.77 -32.81 -24.91
C ASN A 718 28.37 -31.51 -24.36
N SER A 719 28.90 -31.64 -23.15
CA SER A 719 29.94 -30.80 -22.60
C SER A 719 31.20 -30.93 -23.46
N GLU A 720 31.64 -29.84 -24.07
CA GLU A 720 33.03 -29.71 -24.50
C GLU A 720 33.56 -28.36 -24.01
N ASP A 721 34.57 -28.47 -23.15
CA ASP A 721 35.52 -27.44 -22.81
C ASP A 721 36.18 -26.93 -24.09
N GLU A 722 35.92 -25.67 -24.47
CA GLU A 722 36.78 -24.95 -25.40
C GLU A 722 37.58 -23.90 -24.64
N GLU A 723 38.80 -24.30 -24.25
CA GLU A 723 39.94 -23.40 -24.09
C GLU A 723 40.18 -22.65 -25.41
N GLU A 724 39.62 -21.44 -25.53
CA GLU A 724 40.04 -20.52 -26.59
C GLU A 724 41.43 -19.94 -26.26
N THR A 725 42.42 -20.71 -26.70
CA THR A 725 43.78 -20.27 -26.96
C THR A 725 43.79 -19.22 -28.08
N SER A 726 43.76 -17.93 -27.70
CA SER A 726 44.18 -16.84 -28.61
C SER A 726 45.44 -16.16 -28.07
N SER A 727 46.55 -16.90 -28.08
CA SER A 727 47.88 -16.30 -28.10
C SER A 727 48.08 -15.59 -29.44
N THR A 728 47.78 -14.29 -29.49
CA THR A 728 48.38 -13.41 -30.50
C THR A 728 49.27 -12.42 -29.78
N ALA A 729 50.56 -12.53 -30.08
CA ALA A 729 51.62 -11.72 -29.51
C ALA A 729 51.36 -10.23 -29.76
N VAL A 730 51.18 -9.45 -28.69
CA VAL A 730 51.30 -7.99 -28.74
C VAL A 730 52.80 -7.67 -28.83
N VAL A 731 53.31 -7.73 -30.06
CA VAL A 731 54.63 -7.22 -30.41
C VAL A 731 54.50 -5.70 -30.55
N GLY A 732 55.07 -4.96 -29.58
CA GLY A 732 55.49 -3.58 -29.79
C GLY A 732 54.70 -2.46 -29.11
N THR A 733 54.48 -2.50 -27.79
CA THR A 733 54.11 -1.29 -27.01
C THR A 733 55.34 -0.39 -26.82
N LYS A 734 55.81 0.26 -27.89
CA LYS A 734 56.94 1.21 -27.88
C LYS A 734 56.52 2.68 -28.10
N THR A 735 55.24 2.95 -28.29
CA THR A 735 54.70 4.32 -28.23
C THR A 735 54.29 4.59 -26.79
N ALA A 736 54.98 5.54 -26.15
CA ALA A 736 54.47 6.19 -24.96
C ALA A 736 53.07 6.71 -25.29
N LEU A 737 52.04 6.18 -24.62
CA LEU A 737 50.69 6.72 -24.71
C LEU A 737 50.79 8.22 -24.39
N ALA A 738 50.52 9.06 -25.38
CA ALA A 738 50.50 10.51 -25.17
C ALA A 738 49.25 10.81 -24.35
N HIS A 739 49.39 11.16 -23.08
CA HIS A 739 48.27 11.62 -22.27
C HIS A 739 48.20 13.15 -22.36
N VAL A 740 47.00 13.73 -22.24
CA VAL A 740 46.86 15.18 -22.09
C VAL A 740 47.55 15.58 -20.79
N ASP A 741 48.65 16.32 -20.87
CA ASP A 741 49.46 16.66 -19.69
C ASP A 741 48.61 17.37 -18.61
N ARG A 742 48.72 16.89 -17.37
CA ARG A 742 48.10 17.50 -16.18
C ARG A 742 48.39 19.01 -16.11
N SER A 743 49.57 19.44 -16.55
CA SER A 743 49.96 20.86 -16.61
C SER A 743 49.10 21.67 -17.60
N VAL A 744 48.70 21.06 -18.71
CA VAL A 744 47.85 21.66 -19.76
C VAL A 744 46.42 21.80 -19.25
N VAL A 745 45.86 20.72 -18.68
CA VAL A 745 44.52 20.75 -18.06
C VAL A 745 44.45 21.81 -16.95
N LYS A 746 45.49 21.88 -16.12
CA LYS A 746 45.64 22.89 -15.06
C LYS A 746 45.67 24.32 -15.60
N THR A 747 46.39 24.56 -16.69
CA THR A 747 46.52 25.90 -17.29
C THR A 747 45.17 26.41 -17.81
N TYR A 748 44.44 25.57 -18.56
CA TYR A 748 43.12 25.93 -19.08
C TYR A 748 42.09 26.10 -17.97
N LEU A 749 42.11 25.26 -16.94
CA LEU A 749 41.20 25.41 -15.81
C LEU A 749 41.51 26.66 -15.00
N GLN A 750 42.77 26.97 -14.72
CA GLN A 750 43.19 28.22 -14.06
C GLN A 750 42.69 29.45 -14.81
N ALA A 751 42.73 29.46 -16.15
CA ALA A 751 42.16 30.53 -16.95
C ALA A 751 40.64 30.67 -16.76
N THR A 752 39.92 29.57 -16.60
CA THR A 752 38.47 29.55 -16.34
C THR A 752 38.13 29.92 -14.90
N THR A 753 38.98 29.59 -13.92
CA THR A 753 38.76 29.99 -12.51
C THR A 753 38.57 31.48 -12.35
N LEU A 754 39.29 32.30 -13.12
CA LEU A 754 39.17 33.76 -13.12
C LEU A 754 37.75 34.25 -13.46
N LYS A 755 36.94 33.45 -14.16
CA LYS A 755 35.58 33.76 -14.59
C LYS A 755 34.48 33.21 -13.65
N MET A 756 34.84 32.42 -12.63
CA MET A 756 33.88 31.81 -11.69
C MET A 756 33.50 32.76 -10.54
N PRO A 757 32.42 32.50 -9.79
CA PRO A 757 32.12 33.19 -8.53
C PRO A 757 33.26 33.02 -7.50
N ASP A 758 33.54 34.06 -6.71
CA ASP A 758 34.72 34.12 -5.82
C ASP A 758 34.73 33.03 -4.73
N GLU A 759 33.55 32.56 -4.30
CA GLU A 759 33.39 31.46 -3.33
C GLU A 759 33.93 30.14 -3.90
N ILE A 760 33.63 29.84 -5.17
CA ILE A 760 34.12 28.63 -5.86
C ILE A 760 35.61 28.75 -6.18
N LYS A 761 36.08 29.95 -6.55
CA LYS A 761 37.51 30.19 -6.74
C LYS A 761 38.29 29.84 -5.48
N LEU A 762 37.81 30.23 -4.31
CA LEU A 762 38.42 29.97 -3.01
C LEU A 762 38.43 28.47 -2.68
N GLU A 763 37.32 27.76 -2.92
CA GLU A 763 37.24 26.31 -2.65
C GLU A 763 38.14 25.51 -3.59
N LEU A 764 38.14 25.84 -4.89
CA LEU A 764 39.02 25.20 -5.88
C LEU A 764 40.50 25.50 -5.55
N THR A 765 40.89 26.75 -5.29
CA THR A 765 42.28 27.04 -4.89
C THR A 765 42.67 26.37 -3.57
N ALA A 766 41.76 26.27 -2.60
CA ALA A 766 42.02 25.60 -1.33
C ALA A 766 42.12 24.07 -1.46
N GLU A 767 41.32 23.42 -2.31
CA GLU A 767 41.45 21.98 -2.59
C GLU A 767 42.75 21.68 -3.35
N TRP A 768 43.09 22.51 -4.34
CA TRP A 768 44.34 22.38 -5.10
C TRP A 768 45.58 22.62 -4.24
N GLN A 769 45.52 23.56 -3.28
CA GLN A 769 46.60 23.77 -2.29
C GLN A 769 46.71 22.62 -1.29
N ARG A 770 45.60 21.94 -0.95
CA ARG A 770 45.61 20.78 -0.04
C ARG A 770 46.07 19.49 -0.70
N GLU A 771 45.80 19.30 -1.99
CA GLU A 771 46.41 18.23 -2.80
C GLU A 771 47.95 18.31 -2.76
N LEU A 772 48.48 19.55 -2.69
CA LEU A 772 49.90 19.82 -2.47
C LEU A 772 50.39 19.39 -1.08
N ILE A 773 49.54 19.46 -0.06
CA ILE A 773 49.85 19.08 1.34
C ILE A 773 49.79 17.56 1.53
N ILE A 774 48.86 16.86 0.87
CA ILE A 774 48.83 15.38 0.87
C ILE A 774 50.12 14.81 0.25
N ARG A 775 50.69 15.49 -0.76
CA ARG A 775 52.03 15.16 -1.31
C ARG A 775 53.22 15.42 -0.36
N GLN A 776 53.03 16.13 0.75
CA GLN A 776 54.09 16.39 1.74
C GLN A 776 53.94 15.58 3.03
N GLY A 777 52.89 14.75 3.15
CA GLY A 777 52.57 14.01 4.38
C GLY A 777 52.10 12.55 4.20
N MET A 778 52.30 11.96 3.02
CA MET A 778 52.22 10.50 2.78
C MET A 778 53.55 9.98 2.27
#